data_AF-A0A0V1HKV8-F1
#
_entry.id   AF-A0A0V1HKV8-F1
#
_cell.length_a   1.000
_cell.length_b   1.000
_cell.length_c   1.000
_cell.angle_alpha   90.00
_cell.angle_beta   90.00
_cell.angle_gamma   90.00
#
_symmetry.space_group_name_H-M   'P 1'
#
loop_
_entity.id
_entity.type
_entity.pdbx_description
1 polymer ?
#
loop_
_entity_poly.entity_id
_entity_poly.type
_entity_poly.pdbx_seq_one_letter_code
_entity_poly.pdbx_strand_id
1 'polypeptide(L)'
;LYSVAMSEKSEECSDSDSEWVKDLELAVAADCDFNTVRLLAENRPLSDKLRSSAWQILLGVSHKPDPFIGHEELFNLLEQHEIRSACIKISEMFGNSENDRLALVSNLESVITLYCKNQNVCFTNDNGWTDILQLLTTLRLSKSELYRVFFTITTKYIPKDCSTNGKVFDLFRLLLLYHEPELSAFLDSVKISPEDYSKKWFNSLFTSSCKLNVALKILDIYLQQADPFQVFFMALIILVNSKNQILSMKGKSKSYIAETIAALPYQLQVEDIEDFYQIMQYYCNRTPQSFRRDFHGPLFGSNFTEVIQPAFLPTLCLPISAQELLPLVVGYRNQGIQLAVIDTRPSNQFSNGHISGAYHLDTSQLLTDPPQFEDLAADMERKIESVFPDAHWCFFSSGLEEDDSICYMCISYFLKRGKRYICMASGGYQESHDSKQCLICMKNNSAATTTTTAAAAASIPSAYIEEMSVVSKLDNFENAASSYSASVLKRLKNALKKSAKENEKRNAHVKASDRYGQPYRGKASVFSIAEGDSSEEESDDEFGEHVSEKEIVVLEEALKNSDVLNYFECQQVEKDGKHFQTYLVVKEDALLVLRVVACKEGEAYIMAKHPLDAIHKITSGRMFPELLTFTFFSENDASQNCPYIVERYIVPKSGDCAKSVKQAILNNCTDN
;
A
#
# COMPACT_ATOMS: atom_id res chain seq x y z
N LEU A 1 -4.10 29.22 -25.03
CA LEU A 1 -3.67 28.67 -26.33
C LEU A 1 -2.23 28.18 -26.16
N TYR A 2 -2.04 26.95 -25.68
CA TYR A 2 -0.71 26.37 -25.43
C TYR A 2 -0.62 25.07 -26.23
N SER A 3 0.23 25.03 -27.25
CA SER A 3 0.43 23.86 -28.11
C SER A 3 1.79 23.26 -27.76
N VAL A 4 1.77 22.17 -27.00
CA VAL A 4 2.90 21.24 -26.99
C VAL A 4 2.76 20.41 -28.25
N ALA A 5 3.78 20.42 -29.11
CA ALA A 5 3.88 19.48 -30.20
C ALA A 5 4.06 18.07 -29.61
N MET A 6 2.94 17.39 -29.33
CA MET A 6 2.91 15.95 -29.11
C MET A 6 3.11 15.26 -30.46
N SER A 7 4.37 15.15 -30.86
CA SER A 7 4.79 14.35 -32.01
C SER A 7 5.35 13.02 -31.53
N GLU A 8 4.55 12.25 -30.81
CA GLU A 8 4.59 10.80 -30.83
C GLU A 8 3.12 10.37 -30.83
N LYS A 9 2.69 9.71 -31.91
CA LYS A 9 1.39 9.02 -31.94
C LYS A 9 1.44 7.91 -30.89
N SER A 10 1.13 8.24 -29.65
CA SER A 10 0.60 7.28 -28.70
C SER A 10 -0.76 6.86 -29.27
N GLU A 11 -0.91 5.58 -29.59
CA GLU A 11 -2.23 4.98 -29.75
C GLU A 11 -2.98 5.19 -28.44
N GLU A 12 -3.77 6.27 -28.37
CA GLU A 12 -4.77 6.46 -27.33
C GLU A 12 -5.74 5.29 -27.45
N CYS A 13 -5.56 4.27 -26.62
CA CYS A 13 -6.61 3.30 -26.38
C CYS A 13 -7.81 4.08 -25.82
N SER A 14 -8.92 4.03 -26.54
CA SER A 14 -10.08 4.92 -26.47
C SER A 14 -10.87 4.78 -25.17
N ASP A 15 -10.32 5.24 -24.05
CA ASP A 15 -11.00 5.24 -22.74
C ASP A 15 -11.68 6.58 -22.44
N SER A 16 -11.54 7.60 -23.31
CA SER A 16 -12.21 8.91 -23.15
C SER A 16 -13.74 8.83 -23.27
N ASP A 17 -14.27 7.72 -23.78
CA ASP A 17 -15.70 7.46 -23.90
C ASP A 17 -16.26 6.56 -22.80
N SER A 18 -15.40 6.08 -21.90
CA SER A 18 -15.82 5.26 -20.79
C SER A 18 -16.76 6.04 -19.85
N GLU A 19 -17.82 5.37 -19.42
CA GLU A 19 -18.91 5.99 -18.67
C GLU A 19 -18.44 6.54 -17.32
N TRP A 20 -17.33 6.04 -16.74
CA TRP A 20 -16.78 6.53 -15.47
C TRP A 20 -16.06 7.88 -15.64
N VAL A 21 -15.39 8.12 -16.78
CA VAL A 21 -14.77 9.41 -17.09
C VAL A 21 -15.84 10.49 -17.19
N LYS A 22 -16.96 10.20 -17.87
CA LYS A 22 -18.08 11.14 -18.01
C LYS A 22 -18.72 11.48 -16.66
N ASP A 23 -18.91 10.48 -15.81
CA ASP A 23 -19.42 10.68 -14.45
C ASP A 23 -18.46 11.51 -13.59
N LEU A 24 -17.15 11.28 -13.72
CA LEU A 24 -16.13 12.08 -13.05
C LEU A 24 -16.07 13.52 -13.59
N GLU A 25 -16.22 13.72 -14.90
CA GLU A 25 -16.31 15.06 -15.52
C GLU A 25 -17.49 15.85 -14.94
N LEU A 26 -18.66 15.22 -14.82
CA LEU A 26 -19.85 15.83 -14.23
C LEU A 26 -19.65 16.14 -12.74
N ALA A 27 -19.06 15.22 -11.98
CA ALA A 27 -18.82 15.41 -10.55
C ALA A 27 -17.82 16.55 -10.28
N VAL A 28 -16.73 16.62 -11.04
CA VAL A 28 -15.73 17.69 -10.93
C VAL A 28 -16.32 19.05 -11.34
N ALA A 29 -17.16 19.08 -12.38
CA ALA A 29 -17.87 20.31 -12.77
C ALA A 29 -18.87 20.79 -11.70
N ALA A 30 -19.39 19.88 -10.89
CA ALA A 30 -20.28 20.18 -9.75
C ALA A 30 -19.53 20.50 -8.44
N ASP A 31 -18.20 20.65 -8.48
CA ASP A 31 -17.35 20.95 -7.31
C ASP A 31 -17.46 19.88 -6.21
N CYS A 32 -17.26 18.62 -6.60
CA CYS A 32 -17.34 17.48 -5.68
C CYS A 32 -16.21 17.42 -4.64
N ASP A 33 -16.41 16.61 -3.61
CA ASP A 33 -15.42 16.40 -2.55
C ASP A 33 -14.35 15.36 -2.90
N PHE A 34 -13.30 15.30 -2.08
CA PHE A 34 -12.19 14.34 -2.19
C PHE A 34 -12.68 12.89 -2.34
N ASN A 35 -13.65 12.49 -1.52
CA ASN A 35 -14.13 11.10 -1.51
C ASN A 35 -14.87 10.73 -2.79
N THR A 36 -15.65 11.66 -3.35
CA THR A 36 -16.34 11.45 -4.62
C THR A 36 -15.36 11.17 -5.76
N VAL A 37 -14.28 11.97 -5.86
CA VAL A 37 -13.22 11.74 -6.85
C VAL A 37 -12.58 10.37 -6.65
N ARG A 38 -12.20 10.03 -5.42
CA ARG A 38 -11.56 8.74 -5.10
C ARG A 38 -12.45 7.54 -5.42
N LEU A 39 -13.74 7.62 -5.10
CA LEU A 39 -14.71 6.55 -5.35
C LEU A 39 -15.02 6.37 -6.84
N LEU A 40 -15.07 7.46 -7.62
CA LEU A 40 -15.36 7.37 -9.06
C LEU A 40 -14.13 6.95 -9.88
N ALA A 41 -12.93 7.38 -9.48
CA ALA A 41 -11.70 7.03 -10.17
C ALA A 41 -11.19 5.63 -9.81
N GLU A 42 -11.51 5.09 -8.62
CA GLU A 42 -11.16 3.72 -8.19
C GLU A 42 -9.66 3.37 -8.39
N ASN A 43 -8.74 4.29 -8.06
CA ASN A 43 -7.29 4.13 -8.25
C ASN A 43 -6.85 3.99 -9.72
N ARG A 44 -7.69 4.38 -10.65
CA ARG A 44 -7.34 4.44 -12.07
C ARG A 44 -6.65 5.78 -12.37
N PRO A 45 -5.72 5.81 -13.32
CA PRO A 45 -5.10 7.05 -13.71
C PRO A 45 -6.09 8.01 -14.38
N LEU A 46 -5.93 9.32 -14.17
CA LEU A 46 -6.89 10.34 -14.61
C LEU A 46 -6.65 10.72 -16.07
N SER A 47 -7.67 11.29 -16.73
CA SER A 47 -7.54 11.87 -18.07
C SER A 47 -6.88 13.25 -18.03
N ASP A 48 -6.22 13.64 -19.11
CA ASP A 48 -5.46 14.90 -19.17
C ASP A 48 -6.34 16.14 -19.01
N LYS A 49 -7.59 16.06 -19.48
CA LYS A 49 -8.57 17.16 -19.35
C LYS A 49 -9.00 17.39 -17.91
N LEU A 50 -9.15 16.31 -17.13
CA LEU A 50 -9.64 16.38 -15.75
C LEU A 50 -8.54 16.57 -14.72
N ARG A 51 -7.30 16.22 -15.05
CA ARG A 51 -6.20 16.15 -14.08
C ARG A 51 -6.02 17.43 -13.28
N SER A 52 -6.04 18.58 -13.96
CA SER A 52 -5.86 19.89 -13.32
C SER A 52 -6.90 20.14 -12.22
N SER A 53 -8.19 20.00 -12.54
CA SER A 53 -9.28 20.22 -11.59
C SER A 53 -9.35 19.14 -10.51
N ALA A 54 -9.17 17.86 -10.89
CA ALA A 54 -9.19 16.75 -9.94
C ALA A 54 -8.04 16.85 -8.92
N TRP A 55 -6.82 17.22 -9.35
CA TRP A 55 -5.70 17.42 -8.43
C TRP A 55 -5.94 18.55 -7.44
N GLN A 56 -6.58 19.65 -7.87
CA GLN A 56 -6.94 20.74 -6.96
C GLN A 56 -7.90 20.27 -5.86
N ILE A 57 -8.87 19.42 -6.20
CA ILE A 57 -9.81 18.80 -5.24
C ILE A 57 -9.06 17.81 -4.33
N LEU A 58 -8.25 16.91 -4.90
CA LEU A 58 -7.51 15.89 -4.16
C LEU A 58 -6.49 16.48 -3.18
N LEU A 59 -5.92 17.64 -3.51
CA LEU A 59 -5.02 18.38 -2.64
C LEU A 59 -5.74 19.31 -1.65
N GLY A 60 -7.07 19.46 -1.75
CA GLY A 60 -7.84 20.36 -0.89
C GLY A 60 -7.41 21.82 -1.05
N VAL A 61 -7.08 22.24 -2.28
CA VAL A 61 -6.65 23.61 -2.61
C VAL A 61 -7.67 24.40 -3.42
N SER A 62 -8.78 23.77 -3.82
CA SER A 62 -9.92 24.45 -4.42
C SER A 62 -10.40 25.59 -3.53
N HIS A 63 -10.73 26.73 -4.14
CA HIS A 63 -11.31 27.91 -3.48
C HIS A 63 -10.48 28.58 -2.37
N LYS A 64 -9.20 28.23 -2.22
CA LYS A 64 -8.30 28.94 -1.30
C LYS A 64 -7.97 30.34 -1.86
N PRO A 65 -7.79 31.34 -0.97
CA PRO A 65 -7.46 32.70 -1.38
C PRO A 65 -6.15 32.75 -2.16
N ASP A 66 -5.99 33.81 -2.95
CA ASP A 66 -4.76 34.01 -3.72
C ASP A 66 -3.59 34.33 -2.77
N PRO A 67 -2.56 33.45 -2.70
CA PRO A 67 -1.44 33.61 -1.77
C PRO A 67 -0.55 34.81 -2.09
N PHE A 68 -0.71 35.43 -3.27
CA PHE A 68 0.07 36.61 -3.66
C PHE A 68 -0.55 37.93 -3.17
N ILE A 69 -1.79 37.92 -2.67
CA ILE A 69 -2.44 39.13 -2.16
C ILE A 69 -1.70 39.61 -0.90
N GLY A 70 -1.24 40.86 -0.92
CA GLY A 70 -0.52 41.48 0.20
C GLY A 70 0.98 41.20 0.22
N HIS A 71 1.52 40.44 -0.74
CA HIS A 71 2.95 40.23 -0.91
C HIS A 71 3.51 41.11 -2.02
N GLU A 72 4.57 41.85 -1.74
CA GLU A 72 5.32 42.56 -2.78
C GLU A 72 6.14 41.55 -3.61
N GLU A 73 6.01 41.59 -4.93
CA GLU A 73 6.79 40.78 -5.89
C GLU A 73 8.24 41.27 -5.98
N LEU A 74 8.94 41.23 -4.85
CA LEU A 74 10.36 41.56 -4.75
C LEU A 74 11.19 40.29 -4.87
N PHE A 75 11.93 40.18 -5.97
CA PHE A 75 12.92 39.14 -6.23
C PHE A 75 14.23 39.47 -5.51
N ASN A 76 14.25 39.32 -4.18
CA ASN A 76 15.31 39.80 -3.30
C ASN A 76 16.01 38.71 -2.47
N LEU A 77 15.89 37.44 -2.86
CA LEU A 77 16.64 36.35 -2.25
C LEU A 77 18.11 36.37 -2.70
N LEU A 78 19.01 35.76 -1.92
CA LEU A 78 20.44 35.69 -2.26
C LEU A 78 20.67 34.81 -3.50
N GLU A 79 19.93 33.71 -3.56
CA GLU A 79 19.94 32.68 -4.59
C GLU A 79 18.98 32.98 -5.76
N GLN A 80 18.43 34.20 -5.84
CA GLN A 80 17.45 34.58 -6.86
C GLN A 80 17.95 34.38 -8.31
N HIS A 81 19.26 34.58 -8.53
CA HIS A 81 19.87 34.35 -9.83
C HIS A 81 19.85 32.86 -10.24
N GLU A 82 19.99 31.95 -9.28
CA GLU A 82 19.88 30.51 -9.51
C GLU A 82 18.44 30.11 -9.81
N ILE A 83 17.48 30.65 -9.04
CA ILE A 83 16.05 30.47 -9.28
C ILE A 83 15.69 30.87 -10.72
N ARG A 84 16.12 32.06 -11.15
CA ARG A 84 15.86 32.55 -12.50
C ARG A 84 16.48 31.66 -13.57
N SER A 85 17.73 31.24 -13.39
CA SER A 85 18.41 30.31 -14.31
C SER A 85 17.67 28.98 -14.44
N ALA A 86 17.21 28.42 -13.33
CA ALA A 86 16.41 27.19 -13.33
C ALA A 86 15.06 27.37 -14.04
N CYS A 87 14.36 28.49 -13.81
CA CYS A 87 13.09 28.78 -14.47
C CYS A 87 13.26 28.94 -15.99
N ILE A 88 14.35 29.56 -16.45
CA ILE A 88 14.66 29.69 -17.88
C ILE A 88 14.84 28.32 -18.52
N LYS A 89 15.58 27.40 -17.88
CA LYS A 89 15.75 26.02 -18.37
C LYS A 89 14.42 25.29 -18.50
N ILE A 90 13.51 25.44 -17.54
CA ILE A 90 12.16 24.85 -17.64
C ILE A 90 11.43 25.43 -18.85
N SER A 91 11.49 26.74 -19.07
CA SER A 91 10.85 27.39 -20.22
C SER A 91 11.42 26.94 -21.58
N GLU A 92 12.71 26.60 -21.62
CA GLU A 92 13.41 26.11 -22.82
C GLU A 92 12.89 24.78 -23.32
N MET A 93 12.41 23.94 -22.41
CA MET A 93 11.83 22.64 -22.73
C MET A 93 10.47 22.74 -23.43
N PHE A 94 9.83 23.92 -23.40
CA PHE A 94 8.55 24.16 -24.07
C PHE A 94 8.76 24.95 -25.38
N GLY A 95 8.16 24.45 -26.46
CA GLY A 95 8.15 25.09 -27.79
C GLY A 95 7.22 26.31 -27.90
N ASN A 96 7.15 27.13 -26.85
CA ASN A 96 6.26 28.29 -26.76
C ASN A 96 6.87 29.55 -27.39
N SER A 97 6.03 30.55 -27.67
CA SER A 97 6.48 31.88 -28.13
C SER A 97 7.34 32.59 -27.07
N GLU A 98 8.22 33.52 -27.46
CA GLU A 98 9.10 34.22 -26.51
C GLU A 98 8.32 34.94 -25.39
N ASN A 99 7.17 35.55 -25.72
CA ASN A 99 6.33 36.23 -24.74
C ASN A 99 5.72 35.26 -23.70
N ASP A 100 5.26 34.09 -24.16
CA ASP A 100 4.72 33.06 -23.26
C ASP A 100 5.81 32.48 -22.36
N ARG A 101 7.04 32.38 -22.86
CA ARG A 101 8.20 31.92 -22.09
C ARG A 101 8.56 32.91 -20.99
N LEU A 102 8.57 34.21 -21.28
CA LEU A 102 8.83 35.25 -20.27
C LEU A 102 7.75 35.24 -19.17
N ALA A 103 6.47 35.11 -19.54
CA ALA A 103 5.38 35.00 -18.58
C ALA A 103 5.51 33.74 -17.69
N LEU A 104 5.88 32.60 -18.28
CA LEU A 104 6.12 31.36 -17.55
C LEU A 104 7.28 31.49 -16.56
N VAL A 105 8.41 32.04 -17.00
CA VAL A 105 9.58 32.26 -16.13
C VAL A 105 9.22 33.16 -14.95
N SER A 106 8.51 34.27 -15.21
CA SER A 106 8.05 35.18 -14.16
C SER A 106 7.14 34.48 -13.15
N ASN A 107 6.16 33.70 -13.63
CA ASN A 107 5.27 32.95 -12.75
C ASN A 107 6.00 31.92 -11.88
N LEU A 108 6.92 31.14 -12.48
CA LEU A 108 7.73 30.15 -11.75
C LEU A 108 8.64 30.79 -10.72
N GLU A 109 9.29 31.90 -11.09
CA GLU A 109 10.17 32.66 -10.21
C GLU A 109 9.39 33.21 -9.00
N SER A 110 8.22 33.79 -9.21
CA SER A 110 7.34 34.26 -8.13
C SER A 110 6.87 33.12 -7.22
N VAL A 111 6.56 31.95 -7.77
CA VAL A 111 6.15 30.78 -6.97
C VAL A 111 7.28 30.31 -6.05
N ILE A 112 8.50 30.14 -6.58
CA ILE A 112 9.65 29.68 -5.79
C ILE A 112 10.03 30.74 -4.75
N THR A 113 10.12 32.02 -5.13
CA THR A 113 10.48 33.10 -4.21
C THR A 113 9.48 33.22 -3.06
N LEU A 114 8.18 33.16 -3.33
CA LEU A 114 7.15 33.19 -2.27
C LEU A 114 7.23 31.95 -1.38
N TYR A 115 7.52 30.78 -1.94
CA TYR A 115 7.67 29.55 -1.17
C TYR A 115 8.86 29.63 -0.20
N CYS A 116 10.03 30.04 -0.69
CA CYS A 116 11.23 30.23 0.13
C CYS A 116 10.98 31.21 1.28
N LYS A 117 10.30 32.35 1.01
CA LYS A 117 9.94 33.34 2.03
C LYS A 117 8.98 32.78 3.09
N ASN A 118 7.95 32.06 2.67
CA ASN A 118 6.91 31.57 3.59
C ASN A 118 7.36 30.37 4.43
N GLN A 119 8.22 29.50 3.90
CA GLN A 119 8.72 28.31 4.60
C GLN A 119 10.09 28.51 5.25
N ASN A 120 10.73 29.68 5.05
CA ASN A 120 12.07 30.00 5.52
C ASN A 120 13.12 28.95 5.10
N VAL A 121 13.11 28.60 3.81
CA VAL A 121 14.00 27.61 3.19
C VAL A 121 14.71 28.24 2.00
N CYS A 122 15.93 27.78 1.70
CA CYS A 122 16.71 28.25 0.57
C CYS A 122 16.50 27.37 -0.66
N PHE A 123 16.49 27.99 -1.85
CA PHE A 123 16.48 27.25 -3.10
C PHE A 123 17.85 26.62 -3.38
N THR A 124 17.86 25.37 -3.86
CA THR A 124 19.05 24.70 -4.38
C THR A 124 18.66 23.89 -5.61
N ASN A 125 19.56 23.75 -6.59
CA ASN A 125 19.25 22.99 -7.81
C ASN A 125 18.95 21.50 -7.56
N ASP A 126 19.36 20.95 -6.41
CA ASP A 126 19.21 19.54 -6.05
C ASP A 126 18.02 19.25 -5.12
N ASN A 127 17.17 20.24 -4.83
CA ASN A 127 16.00 20.05 -3.96
C ASN A 127 14.78 19.41 -4.65
N GLY A 128 14.85 19.17 -5.97
CA GLY A 128 13.78 18.53 -6.75
C GLY A 128 12.58 19.43 -7.09
N TRP A 129 12.56 20.69 -6.64
CA TRP A 129 11.43 21.59 -6.88
C TRP A 129 11.26 21.94 -8.35
N THR A 130 12.37 22.04 -9.10
CA THR A 130 12.37 22.31 -10.53
C THR A 130 11.68 21.21 -11.32
N ASP A 131 11.91 19.94 -10.94
CA ASP A 131 11.33 18.77 -11.62
C ASP A 131 9.82 18.69 -11.38
N ILE A 132 9.39 18.98 -10.15
CA ILE A 132 7.97 19.06 -9.79
C ILE A 132 7.30 20.20 -10.54
N LEU A 133 7.90 21.40 -10.54
CA LEU A 133 7.35 22.55 -11.26
C LEU A 133 7.28 22.28 -12.76
N GLN A 134 8.31 21.64 -13.34
CA GLN A 134 8.29 21.22 -14.73
C GLN A 134 7.08 20.32 -15.02
N LEU A 135 6.80 19.32 -14.16
CA LEU A 135 5.58 18.51 -14.32
C LEU A 135 4.31 19.35 -14.16
N LEU A 136 4.22 20.21 -13.15
CA LEU A 136 3.02 21.02 -12.88
C LEU A 136 2.70 22.03 -13.98
N THR A 137 3.70 22.53 -14.71
CA THR A 137 3.45 23.42 -15.86
C THR A 137 2.66 22.74 -16.99
N THR A 138 2.67 21.41 -17.06
CA THR A 138 1.87 20.65 -18.04
C THR A 138 0.37 20.71 -17.75
N LEU A 139 -0.03 20.98 -16.50
CA LEU A 139 -1.41 21.08 -16.05
C LEU A 139 -2.08 22.42 -16.39
N ARG A 140 -1.30 23.40 -16.89
CA ARG A 140 -1.77 24.74 -17.32
C ARG A 140 -2.53 25.51 -16.22
N LEU A 141 -2.02 25.41 -15.00
CA LEU A 141 -2.54 26.14 -13.83
C LEU A 141 -2.22 27.64 -13.93
N SER A 142 -3.08 28.48 -13.36
CA SER A 142 -2.76 29.89 -13.11
C SER A 142 -1.63 30.02 -12.08
N LYS A 143 -0.99 31.20 -11.99
CA LYS A 143 0.09 31.46 -11.01
C LYS A 143 -0.34 31.14 -9.57
N SER A 144 -1.56 31.52 -9.21
CA SER A 144 -2.15 31.31 -7.89
C SER A 144 -2.38 29.82 -7.59
N GLU A 145 -2.99 29.10 -8.54
CA GLU A 145 -3.22 27.65 -8.42
C GLU A 145 -1.90 26.87 -8.39
N LEU A 146 -0.95 27.25 -9.23
CA LEU A 146 0.38 26.64 -9.30
C LEU A 146 1.09 26.72 -7.95
N TYR A 147 1.07 27.89 -7.30
CA TYR A 147 1.62 28.02 -5.95
C TYR A 147 0.94 27.08 -4.96
N ARG A 148 -0.40 27.05 -4.93
CA ARG A 148 -1.14 26.23 -3.95
C ARG A 148 -0.88 24.74 -4.13
N VAL A 149 -0.89 24.28 -5.38
CA VAL A 149 -0.60 22.88 -5.73
C VAL A 149 0.85 22.55 -5.37
N PHE A 150 1.80 23.38 -5.79
CA PHE A 150 3.22 23.21 -5.48
C PHE A 150 3.46 23.17 -3.96
N PHE A 151 2.96 24.16 -3.23
CA PHE A 151 3.05 24.25 -1.77
C PHE A 151 2.50 23.02 -1.06
N THR A 152 1.33 22.53 -1.50
CA THR A 152 0.69 21.38 -0.85
C THR A 152 1.45 20.10 -1.16
N ILE A 153 1.92 19.90 -2.40
CA ILE A 153 2.76 18.75 -2.76
C ILE A 153 4.05 18.75 -1.95
N THR A 154 4.76 19.88 -1.88
CA THR A 154 6.05 19.96 -1.19
C THR A 154 5.95 19.81 0.32
N THR A 155 4.85 20.25 0.94
CA THR A 155 4.69 20.17 2.41
C THR A 155 4.00 18.89 2.88
N LYS A 156 3.04 18.35 2.12
CA LYS A 156 2.28 17.16 2.52
C LYS A 156 2.92 15.87 2.04
N TYR A 157 3.52 15.84 0.84
CA TYR A 157 3.89 14.60 0.17
C TYR A 157 5.39 14.39 -0.03
N ILE A 158 6.21 15.44 0.03
CA ILE A 158 7.67 15.32 -0.03
C ILE A 158 8.22 15.20 1.39
N PRO A 159 9.01 14.16 1.70
CA PRO A 159 9.66 14.05 3.00
C PRO A 159 10.64 15.22 3.25
N LYS A 160 10.59 15.79 4.45
CA LYS A 160 11.60 16.72 4.97
C LYS A 160 12.95 16.02 5.08
N ASP A 161 14.03 16.80 5.14
CA ASP A 161 15.39 16.27 5.34
C ASP A 161 15.85 15.31 4.23
N CYS A 162 15.49 15.60 2.97
CA CYS A 162 16.12 14.99 1.79
C CYS A 162 17.53 15.57 1.50
N SER A 163 18.25 15.93 2.57
CA SER A 163 19.63 16.45 2.58
C SER A 163 20.64 15.33 2.76
N THR A 164 21.93 15.66 2.69
CA THR A 164 23.00 14.69 2.98
C THR A 164 22.89 14.14 4.39
N ASN A 165 22.93 12.81 4.53
CA ASN A 165 22.69 12.07 5.78
C ASN A 165 21.30 12.30 6.39
N GLY A 166 20.29 12.50 5.52
CA GLY A 166 18.91 12.71 5.94
C GLY A 166 18.26 11.46 6.54
N LYS A 167 17.44 11.65 7.59
CA LYS A 167 16.74 10.55 8.30
C LYS A 167 15.75 9.78 7.42
N VAL A 168 15.30 10.39 6.33
CA VAL A 168 14.46 9.77 5.30
C VAL A 168 15.12 8.51 4.72
N PHE A 169 16.44 8.58 4.50
CA PHE A 169 17.18 7.47 3.89
C PHE A 169 17.41 6.34 4.86
N ASP A 170 17.61 6.65 6.15
CA ASP A 170 17.69 5.63 7.21
C ASP A 170 16.37 4.88 7.35
N LEU A 171 15.24 5.60 7.36
CA LEU A 171 13.92 4.98 7.42
C LEU A 171 13.69 4.07 6.19
N PHE A 172 14.08 4.53 5.00
CA PHE A 172 13.95 3.72 3.80
C PHE A 172 14.87 2.50 3.82
N ARG A 173 16.10 2.61 4.36
CA ARG A 173 16.99 1.46 4.60
C ARG A 173 16.32 0.43 5.50
N LEU A 174 15.66 0.86 6.59
CA LEU A 174 14.94 -0.03 7.49
C LEU A 174 13.78 -0.73 6.79
N LEU A 175 13.02 -0.03 5.95
CA LEU A 175 11.96 -0.64 5.16
C LEU A 175 12.52 -1.69 4.19
N LEU A 176 13.63 -1.38 3.51
CA LEU A 176 14.30 -2.34 2.62
C LEU A 176 14.80 -3.56 3.38
N LEU A 177 15.44 -3.37 4.53
CA LEU A 177 15.92 -4.46 5.40
C LEU A 177 14.77 -5.34 5.90
N TYR A 178 13.63 -4.73 6.22
CA TYR A 178 12.44 -5.43 6.70
C TYR A 178 11.87 -6.40 5.66
N HIS A 179 11.83 -5.99 4.40
CA HIS A 179 11.23 -6.78 3.31
C HIS A 179 12.24 -7.63 2.54
N GLU A 180 13.44 -7.09 2.26
CA GLU A 180 14.51 -7.73 1.49
C GLU A 180 15.89 -7.62 2.18
N PRO A 181 16.12 -8.41 3.25
CA PRO A 181 17.35 -8.34 4.04
C PRO A 181 18.61 -8.70 3.23
N GLU A 182 18.50 -9.64 2.29
CA GLU A 182 19.60 -10.03 1.40
C GLU A 182 20.06 -8.86 0.51
N LEU A 183 19.10 -8.11 -0.05
CA LEU A 183 19.40 -6.96 -0.90
C LEU A 183 19.98 -5.81 -0.07
N SER A 184 19.41 -5.54 1.11
CA SER A 184 19.97 -4.57 2.05
C SER A 184 21.41 -4.93 2.43
N ALA A 185 21.67 -6.17 2.81
CA ALA A 185 23.01 -6.64 3.19
C ALA A 185 24.02 -6.51 2.05
N PHE A 186 23.60 -6.76 0.81
CA PHE A 186 24.45 -6.53 -0.36
C PHE A 186 24.83 -5.06 -0.51
N LEU A 187 23.85 -4.15 -0.47
CA LEU A 187 24.11 -2.71 -0.57
C LEU A 187 25.00 -2.19 0.57
N ASP A 188 24.76 -2.65 1.80
CA ASP A 188 25.58 -2.34 2.97
C ASP A 188 27.03 -2.83 2.77
N SER A 189 27.23 -4.04 2.21
CA SER A 189 28.57 -4.60 1.95
C SER A 189 29.37 -3.78 0.93
N VAL A 190 28.69 -3.14 -0.03
CA VAL A 190 29.29 -2.26 -1.05
C VAL A 190 29.34 -0.79 -0.58
N LYS A 191 28.83 -0.51 0.63
CA LYS A 191 28.74 0.82 1.24
C LYS A 191 27.91 1.80 0.40
N ILE A 192 26.81 1.31 -0.18
CA ILE A 192 25.82 2.12 -0.88
C ILE A 192 24.68 2.40 0.08
N SER A 193 24.52 3.67 0.46
CA SER A 193 23.39 4.15 1.26
C SER A 193 22.20 4.45 0.33
N PRO A 194 20.94 4.38 0.79
CA PRO A 194 19.81 4.80 -0.03
C PRO A 194 19.90 6.24 -0.56
N GLU A 195 20.59 7.13 0.17
CA GLU A 195 20.87 8.49 -0.31
C GLU A 195 21.55 8.49 -1.70
N ASP A 196 22.48 7.56 -1.95
CA ASP A 196 23.30 7.52 -3.16
C ASP A 196 22.44 7.31 -4.44
N TYR A 197 21.23 6.75 -4.31
CA TYR A 197 20.40 6.41 -5.47
C TYR A 197 18.93 6.88 -5.39
N SER A 198 18.36 7.11 -4.20
CA SER A 198 16.94 7.43 -4.04
C SER A 198 16.66 8.90 -3.71
N LYS A 199 17.69 9.76 -3.57
CA LYS A 199 17.51 11.19 -3.28
C LYS A 199 16.56 11.85 -4.28
N LYS A 200 16.77 11.59 -5.58
CA LYS A 200 15.92 12.11 -6.67
C LYS A 200 14.52 11.54 -6.66
N TRP A 201 14.33 10.33 -6.16
CA TRP A 201 13.02 9.68 -6.10
C TRP A 201 12.12 10.39 -5.08
N PHE A 202 12.67 10.70 -3.90
CA PHE A 202 11.93 11.32 -2.81
C PHE A 202 11.72 12.83 -2.99
N ASN A 203 12.77 13.58 -3.36
CA ASN A 203 12.68 15.03 -3.48
C ASN A 203 11.81 15.52 -4.66
N SER A 204 11.60 14.64 -5.65
CA SER A 204 10.84 14.96 -6.87
C SER A 204 9.64 14.04 -7.09
N LEU A 205 9.29 13.15 -6.14
CA LEU A 205 8.23 12.14 -6.31
C LEU A 205 8.33 11.38 -7.64
N PHE A 206 9.55 10.91 -7.96
CA PHE A 206 9.92 10.24 -9.22
C PHE A 206 9.78 11.06 -10.50
N THR A 207 9.34 12.32 -10.45
CA THR A 207 9.16 13.15 -11.67
C THR A 207 10.44 13.37 -12.46
N SER A 208 11.58 13.47 -11.79
CA SER A 208 12.90 13.55 -12.44
C SER A 208 13.42 12.22 -12.99
N SER A 209 12.87 11.11 -12.52
CA SER A 209 13.42 9.75 -12.73
C SER A 209 12.56 8.90 -13.66
N CYS A 210 11.30 9.27 -13.87
CA CYS A 210 10.35 8.62 -14.77
C CYS A 210 10.10 9.45 -16.03
N LYS A 211 9.55 8.82 -17.07
CA LYS A 211 8.98 9.55 -18.22
C LYS A 211 7.79 10.39 -17.75
N LEU A 212 7.55 11.55 -18.38
CA LEU A 212 6.50 12.49 -17.96
C LEU A 212 5.12 11.84 -17.84
N ASN A 213 4.69 11.06 -18.84
CA ASN A 213 3.40 10.38 -18.82
C ASN A 213 3.28 9.38 -17.66
N VAL A 214 4.36 8.65 -17.37
CA VAL A 214 4.41 7.69 -16.26
C VAL A 214 4.33 8.44 -14.92
N ALA A 215 5.09 9.51 -14.76
CA ALA A 215 5.09 10.34 -13.54
C ALA A 215 3.71 10.96 -13.25
N LEU A 216 3.01 11.48 -14.28
CA LEU A 216 1.65 11.99 -14.14
C LEU A 216 0.69 10.92 -13.63
N LYS A 217 0.77 9.71 -14.19
CA LYS A 217 -0.11 8.58 -13.84
C LYS A 217 0.19 8.02 -12.45
N ILE A 218 1.47 8.00 -12.04
CA ILE A 218 1.86 7.69 -10.66
C ILE A 218 1.24 8.72 -9.68
N LEU A 219 1.38 10.01 -9.99
CA LEU A 219 0.84 11.07 -9.14
C LEU A 219 -0.70 11.09 -9.11
N ASP A 220 -1.36 10.72 -10.21
CA ASP A 220 -2.83 10.58 -10.24
C ASP A 220 -3.32 9.62 -9.15
N ILE A 221 -2.68 8.45 -9.00
CA ILE A 221 -3.07 7.44 -8.00
C ILE A 221 -2.57 7.83 -6.60
N TYR A 222 -1.34 8.34 -6.51
CA TYR A 222 -0.75 8.77 -5.24
C TYR A 222 -1.59 9.86 -4.54
N LEU A 223 -2.11 10.83 -5.31
CA LEU A 223 -3.00 11.88 -4.79
C LEU A 223 -4.41 11.38 -4.47
N GLN A 224 -4.94 10.41 -5.21
CA GLN A 224 -6.22 9.76 -4.87
C GLN A 224 -6.17 9.06 -3.51
N GLN A 225 -5.00 8.57 -3.15
CA GLN A 225 -4.80 7.75 -1.96
C GLN A 225 -4.39 8.55 -0.73
N ALA A 226 -3.82 9.74 -0.95
CA ALA A 226 -3.51 10.72 0.09
C ALA A 226 -2.63 10.19 1.23
N ASP A 227 -1.78 9.19 0.97
CA ASP A 227 -0.80 8.65 1.92
C ASP A 227 0.64 9.05 1.50
N PRO A 228 1.29 10.00 2.20
CA PRO A 228 2.66 10.43 1.91
C PRO A 228 3.71 9.32 2.02
N PHE A 229 3.45 8.25 2.76
CA PHE A 229 4.41 7.16 2.93
C PHE A 229 4.49 6.22 1.72
N GLN A 230 3.52 6.28 0.80
CA GLN A 230 3.52 5.43 -0.39
C GLN A 230 4.78 5.62 -1.25
N VAL A 231 5.44 6.79 -1.19
CA VAL A 231 6.71 7.03 -1.89
C VAL A 231 7.82 6.06 -1.48
N PHE A 232 7.87 5.65 -0.21
CA PHE A 232 8.83 4.66 0.27
C PHE A 232 8.55 3.26 -0.29
N PHE A 233 7.27 2.89 -0.39
CA PHE A 233 6.86 1.61 -0.95
C PHE A 233 7.05 1.55 -2.47
N MET A 234 6.79 2.65 -3.17
CA MET A 234 7.12 2.79 -4.59
C MET A 234 8.62 2.56 -4.82
N ALA A 235 9.47 3.19 -4.01
CA ALA A 235 10.93 2.99 -4.08
C ALA A 235 11.34 1.55 -3.74
N LEU A 236 10.72 0.94 -2.72
CA LEU A 236 10.97 -0.44 -2.31
C LEU A 236 10.73 -1.41 -3.47
N ILE A 237 9.57 -1.31 -4.13
CA ILE A 237 9.18 -2.22 -5.21
C ILE A 237 10.13 -2.13 -6.40
N ILE A 238 10.57 -0.93 -6.75
CA ILE A 238 11.54 -0.73 -7.84
C ILE A 238 12.83 -1.51 -7.55
N LEU A 239 13.28 -1.52 -6.28
CA LEU A 239 14.43 -2.30 -5.83
C LEU A 239 14.16 -3.80 -5.79
N VAL A 240 13.03 -4.22 -5.19
CA VAL A 240 12.66 -5.65 -5.08
C VAL A 240 12.57 -6.28 -6.46
N ASN A 241 11.87 -5.62 -7.39
CA ASN A 241 11.74 -6.13 -8.74
C ASN A 241 13.09 -6.26 -9.46
N SER A 242 14.01 -5.32 -9.21
CA SER A 242 15.34 -5.32 -9.83
C SER A 242 16.38 -6.08 -9.00
N LYS A 243 15.97 -6.81 -7.94
CA LYS A 243 16.87 -7.47 -6.98
C LYS A 243 17.91 -8.34 -7.68
N ASN A 244 17.47 -9.26 -8.54
CA ASN A 244 18.37 -10.18 -9.23
C ASN A 244 19.36 -9.45 -10.14
N GLN A 245 18.92 -8.38 -10.82
CA GLN A 245 19.79 -7.52 -11.60
C GLN A 245 20.81 -6.83 -10.70
N ILE A 246 20.41 -6.29 -9.55
CA ILE A 246 21.30 -5.60 -8.60
C ILE A 246 22.35 -6.56 -8.03
N LEU A 247 21.93 -7.74 -7.57
CA LEU A 247 22.83 -8.76 -7.02
C LEU A 247 23.84 -9.26 -8.07
N SER A 248 23.46 -9.33 -9.34
CA SER A 248 24.37 -9.70 -10.44
C SER A 248 25.49 -8.68 -10.68
N MET A 249 25.37 -7.46 -10.16
CA MET A 249 26.40 -6.40 -10.29
C MET A 249 27.54 -6.53 -9.28
N LYS A 250 27.62 -7.64 -8.52
CA LYS A 250 28.70 -7.91 -7.59
C LYS A 250 30.07 -7.76 -8.27
N GLY A 251 30.95 -6.96 -7.66
CA GLY A 251 32.29 -6.67 -8.19
C GLY A 251 32.38 -5.43 -9.08
N LYS A 252 31.26 -4.78 -9.42
CA LYS A 252 31.27 -3.46 -10.07
C LYS A 252 31.53 -2.32 -9.08
N SER A 253 31.86 -1.13 -9.58
CA SER A 253 32.16 0.04 -8.73
C SER A 253 30.90 0.58 -8.03
N LYS A 254 31.10 1.21 -6.87
CA LYS A 254 30.03 1.84 -6.07
C LYS A 254 29.17 2.79 -6.93
N SER A 255 29.79 3.73 -7.65
CA SER A 255 29.03 4.72 -8.44
C SER A 255 28.26 4.09 -9.60
N TYR A 256 28.83 3.09 -10.28
CA TYR A 256 28.12 2.38 -11.34
C TYR A 256 26.84 1.71 -10.82
N ILE A 257 26.91 1.04 -9.66
CA ILE A 257 25.75 0.38 -9.06
C ILE A 257 24.72 1.43 -8.64
N ALA A 258 25.14 2.49 -7.95
CA ALA A 258 24.25 3.57 -7.51
C ALA A 258 23.54 4.28 -8.69
N GLU A 259 24.27 4.61 -9.75
CA GLU A 259 23.72 5.22 -10.97
C GLU A 259 22.76 4.29 -11.70
N THR A 260 23.09 2.99 -11.78
CA THR A 260 22.20 1.98 -12.38
C THR A 260 20.90 1.87 -11.59
N ILE A 261 20.99 1.83 -10.26
CA ILE A 261 19.82 1.79 -9.38
C ILE A 261 19.00 3.07 -9.57
N ALA A 262 19.60 4.26 -9.50
CA ALA A 262 18.92 5.54 -9.64
C ALA A 262 18.11 5.68 -10.94
N ALA A 263 18.56 5.01 -12.02
CA ALA A 263 17.92 5.01 -13.33
C ALA A 263 16.80 3.96 -13.51
N LEU A 264 16.59 3.04 -12.56
CA LEU A 264 15.55 2.00 -12.64
C LEU A 264 14.12 2.55 -12.88
N PRO A 265 13.66 3.64 -12.23
CA PRO A 265 12.29 4.13 -12.44
C PRO A 265 11.99 4.50 -13.90
N TYR A 266 13.02 4.86 -14.69
CA TYR A 266 12.85 5.22 -16.10
C TYR A 266 12.34 4.06 -16.97
N GLN A 267 12.51 2.82 -16.49
CA GLN A 267 12.08 1.61 -17.18
C GLN A 267 10.58 1.35 -17.07
N LEU A 268 9.88 1.97 -16.12
CA LEU A 268 8.43 1.85 -15.95
C LEU A 268 7.70 2.36 -17.20
N GLN A 269 6.70 1.60 -17.66
CA GLN A 269 5.79 2.03 -18.71
C GLN A 269 4.40 2.31 -18.14
N VAL A 270 3.52 2.91 -18.95
CA VAL A 270 2.17 3.32 -18.51
C VAL A 270 1.31 2.09 -18.19
N GLU A 271 1.54 0.99 -18.90
CA GLU A 271 0.82 -0.28 -18.73
C GLU A 271 1.16 -0.96 -17.39
N ASP A 272 2.35 -0.69 -16.84
CA ASP A 272 2.84 -1.29 -15.60
C ASP A 272 2.25 -0.60 -14.34
N ILE A 273 1.61 0.58 -14.47
CA ILE A 273 1.23 1.42 -13.32
C ILE A 273 0.20 0.76 -12.40
N GLU A 274 -0.78 0.05 -12.97
CA GLU A 274 -1.82 -0.61 -12.17
C GLU A 274 -1.23 -1.73 -11.30
N ASP A 275 -0.40 -2.58 -11.91
CA ASP A 275 0.29 -3.67 -11.21
C ASP A 275 1.31 -3.14 -10.20
N PHE A 276 2.03 -2.07 -10.56
CA PHE A 276 2.94 -1.37 -9.65
C PHE A 276 2.23 -0.94 -8.37
N TYR A 277 1.02 -0.39 -8.51
CA TYR A 277 0.24 0.06 -7.37
C TYR A 277 -0.32 -1.09 -6.52
N GLN A 278 -0.77 -2.18 -7.15
CA GLN A 278 -1.25 -3.36 -6.44
C GLN A 278 -0.15 -4.01 -5.61
N ILE A 279 1.04 -4.16 -6.19
CA ILE A 279 2.21 -4.68 -5.47
C ILE A 279 2.63 -3.70 -4.36
N MET A 280 2.46 -2.40 -4.58
CA MET A 280 2.73 -1.42 -3.54
C MET A 280 1.80 -1.57 -2.34
N GLN A 281 0.52 -1.77 -2.61
CA GLN A 281 -0.47 -2.05 -1.56
C GLN A 281 -0.17 -3.36 -0.83
N TYR A 282 0.30 -4.39 -1.53
CA TYR A 282 0.76 -5.63 -0.93
C TYR A 282 1.84 -5.41 0.15
N TYR A 283 2.91 -4.69 -0.18
CA TYR A 283 4.00 -4.39 0.77
C TYR A 283 3.56 -3.44 1.89
N CYS A 284 2.72 -2.46 1.55
CA CYS A 284 2.10 -1.52 2.48
C CYS A 284 1.30 -2.26 3.58
N ASN A 285 0.48 -3.23 3.21
CA ASN A 285 -0.37 -4.01 4.11
C ASN A 285 0.42 -4.98 4.99
N ARG A 286 1.63 -5.35 4.56
CA ARG A 286 2.60 -6.19 5.29
C ARG A 286 3.66 -5.36 6.01
N THR A 287 3.38 -4.11 6.33
CA THR A 287 4.31 -3.25 7.09
C THR A 287 3.61 -2.72 8.33
N PRO A 288 4.22 -2.85 9.53
CA PRO A 288 3.64 -2.32 10.76
C PRO A 288 3.25 -0.85 10.64
N GLN A 289 2.10 -0.46 11.20
CA GLN A 289 1.58 0.90 11.12
C GLN A 289 2.44 1.92 11.86
N SER A 290 3.25 1.48 12.83
CA SER A 290 4.29 2.29 13.47
C SER A 290 5.19 2.97 12.44
N PHE A 291 5.47 2.33 11.30
CA PHE A 291 6.23 2.91 10.20
C PHE A 291 5.64 4.23 9.68
N ARG A 292 4.30 4.34 9.64
CA ARG A 292 3.60 5.58 9.23
C ARG A 292 3.37 6.49 10.41
N ARG A 293 2.72 5.98 11.47
CA ARG A 293 2.24 6.77 12.60
C ARG A 293 3.37 7.50 13.31
N ASP A 294 4.47 6.81 13.60
CA ASP A 294 5.51 7.33 14.48
C ASP A 294 6.47 8.26 13.72
N PHE A 295 6.53 8.13 12.39
CA PHE A 295 7.40 8.92 11.53
C PHE A 295 6.68 10.05 10.76
N HIS A 296 5.35 10.14 10.81
CA HIS A 296 4.59 11.12 10.03
C HIS A 296 4.95 12.57 10.41
N GLY A 297 4.87 12.92 11.70
CA GLY A 297 5.19 14.27 12.18
C GLY A 297 6.65 14.70 11.90
N PRO A 298 7.65 13.85 12.17
CA PRO A 298 9.04 14.14 11.86
C PRO A 298 9.32 14.34 10.36
N LEU A 299 8.68 13.56 9.47
CA LEU A 299 8.99 13.55 8.04
C LEU A 299 8.11 14.45 7.19
N PHE A 300 6.87 14.70 7.56
CA PHE A 300 5.89 15.41 6.74
C PHE A 300 5.26 16.59 7.50
N GLY A 301 4.68 17.54 6.78
CA GLY A 301 4.03 18.72 7.34
C GLY A 301 4.89 19.98 7.30
N SER A 302 4.46 21.04 7.98
CA SER A 302 5.17 22.33 7.98
C SER A 302 6.34 22.34 8.97
N ASN A 303 7.35 23.18 8.72
CA ASN A 303 8.58 23.26 9.53
C ASN A 303 8.37 23.83 10.96
N PHE A 304 7.14 24.15 11.34
CA PHE A 304 6.79 24.79 12.62
C PHE A 304 6.45 23.81 13.75
N THR A 305 6.38 22.50 13.47
CA THR A 305 6.16 21.50 14.50
C THR A 305 7.47 21.17 15.18
N GLU A 306 7.54 21.36 16.50
CA GLU A 306 8.67 20.90 17.32
C GLU A 306 8.91 19.42 17.01
N VAL A 307 10.07 19.14 16.40
CA VAL A 307 10.51 17.78 16.15
C VAL A 307 10.80 17.18 17.52
N ILE A 308 9.82 16.49 18.11
CA ILE A 308 10.12 15.44 19.06
C ILE A 308 10.97 14.48 18.25
N GLN A 309 12.29 14.56 18.39
CA GLN A 309 13.18 13.65 17.71
C GLN A 309 12.81 12.25 18.23
N PRO A 310 12.29 11.35 17.39
CA PRO A 310 12.42 9.93 17.70
C PRO A 310 13.88 9.72 18.02
N ALA A 311 14.20 8.96 19.07
CA ALA A 311 15.56 8.53 19.32
C ALA A 311 15.97 7.64 18.14
N PHE A 312 16.46 8.25 17.06
CA PHE A 312 17.11 7.59 15.94
C PHE A 312 18.47 7.12 16.46
N LEU A 313 18.46 6.12 17.34
CA LEU A 313 19.61 5.24 17.47
C LEU A 313 19.77 4.56 16.11
N PRO A 314 20.99 4.25 15.65
CA PRO A 314 21.18 3.46 14.44
C PRO A 314 20.52 2.08 14.66
N THR A 315 19.25 1.97 14.31
CA THR A 315 18.45 0.78 14.56
C THR A 315 18.85 -0.27 13.53
N LEU A 316 19.10 -1.50 13.99
CA LEU A 316 19.43 -2.62 13.11
C LEU A 316 18.18 -3.29 12.52
N CYS A 317 16.98 -2.87 12.91
CA CYS A 317 15.71 -3.35 12.35
C CYS A 317 14.62 -2.27 12.52
N LEU A 318 13.42 -2.54 12.04
CA LEU A 318 12.32 -1.58 12.13
C LEU A 318 11.78 -1.49 13.58
N PRO A 319 11.75 -0.31 14.21
CA PRO A 319 11.12 -0.16 15.52
C PRO A 319 9.59 -0.15 15.40
N ILE A 320 8.90 -0.80 16.35
CA ILE A 320 7.44 -0.76 16.46
C ILE A 320 7.02 -0.29 17.86
N SER A 321 5.91 0.45 17.95
CA SER A 321 5.35 0.85 19.24
C SER A 321 4.71 -0.33 19.97
N ALA A 322 4.81 -0.34 21.30
CA ALA A 322 4.10 -1.28 22.17
C ALA A 322 2.58 -1.31 21.94
N GLN A 323 1.99 -0.22 21.42
CA GLN A 323 0.56 -0.17 21.07
C GLN A 323 0.17 -1.20 19.99
N GLU A 324 1.09 -1.58 19.09
CA GLU A 324 0.82 -2.59 18.06
C GLU A 324 0.74 -4.01 18.61
N LEU A 325 1.22 -4.22 19.84
CA LEU A 325 1.11 -5.48 20.55
C LEU A 325 -0.24 -5.64 21.27
N LEU A 326 -1.05 -4.57 21.42
CA LEU A 326 -2.36 -4.62 22.08
C LEU A 326 -3.32 -5.67 21.51
N PRO A 327 -3.47 -5.81 20.17
CA PRO A 327 -4.38 -6.81 19.61
C PRO A 327 -4.03 -8.25 20.02
N LEU A 328 -2.74 -8.58 20.11
CA LEU A 328 -2.27 -9.87 20.60
C LEU A 328 -2.69 -10.12 22.05
N VAL A 329 -2.57 -9.09 22.91
CA VAL A 329 -2.93 -9.15 24.33
C VAL A 329 -4.44 -9.29 24.54
N VAL A 330 -5.23 -8.55 23.78
CA VAL A 330 -6.71 -8.52 23.87
C VAL A 330 -7.36 -9.72 23.16
N GLY A 331 -6.59 -10.51 22.41
CA GLY A 331 -7.09 -11.66 21.65
C GLY A 331 -7.81 -11.27 20.36
N TYR A 332 -7.56 -10.06 19.85
CA TYR A 332 -8.06 -9.62 18.56
C TYR A 332 -7.05 -9.97 17.48
N ARG A 333 -7.46 -10.77 16.48
CA ARG A 333 -6.59 -11.04 15.33
C ARG A 333 -6.52 -9.77 14.47
N ASN A 334 -5.34 -9.16 14.39
CA ASN A 334 -5.05 -8.21 13.32
C ASN A 334 -5.15 -8.96 11.99
N GLN A 335 -6.11 -8.57 11.14
CA GLN A 335 -6.33 -9.23 9.85
C GLN A 335 -5.20 -8.97 8.83
N GLY A 336 -4.27 -8.04 9.10
CA GLY A 336 -3.22 -7.65 8.16
C GLY A 336 -1.82 -8.23 8.43
N ILE A 337 -1.40 -8.34 9.70
CA ILE A 337 -0.02 -8.72 10.07
C ILE A 337 -0.08 -9.70 11.25
N GLN A 338 0.54 -10.87 11.10
CA GLN A 338 0.69 -11.86 12.18
C GLN A 338 2.03 -11.63 12.89
N LEU A 339 2.00 -11.09 14.09
CA LEU A 339 3.20 -10.79 14.88
C LEU A 339 3.54 -11.97 15.81
N ALA A 340 4.73 -12.54 15.65
CA ALA A 340 5.34 -13.47 16.59
C ALA A 340 6.23 -12.68 17.56
N VAL A 341 5.78 -12.55 18.81
CA VAL A 341 6.52 -11.83 19.85
C VAL A 341 7.56 -12.76 20.46
N ILE A 342 8.82 -12.32 20.46
CA ILE A 342 9.96 -13.07 20.98
C ILE A 342 10.52 -12.28 22.16
N ASP A 343 10.21 -12.73 23.38
CA ASP A 343 10.74 -12.15 24.61
C ASP A 343 12.19 -12.62 24.79
N THR A 344 13.12 -11.67 24.70
CA THR A 344 14.56 -11.93 24.76
C THR A 344 15.14 -11.86 26.17
N ARG A 345 14.31 -11.51 27.17
CA ARG A 345 14.80 -11.28 28.53
C ARG A 345 15.23 -12.58 29.20
N PRO A 346 16.10 -12.49 30.22
CA PRO A 346 16.50 -13.65 31.00
C PRO A 346 15.32 -14.45 31.56
N SER A 347 15.50 -15.77 31.67
CA SER A 347 14.44 -16.73 32.05
C SER A 347 13.70 -16.37 33.36
N ASN A 348 14.40 -15.78 34.33
CA ASN A 348 13.80 -15.32 35.58
C ASN A 348 12.84 -14.13 35.38
N GLN A 349 13.17 -13.18 34.51
CA GLN A 349 12.34 -12.03 34.19
C GLN A 349 11.11 -12.46 33.38
N PHE A 350 11.28 -13.35 32.41
CA PHE A 350 10.17 -13.93 31.64
C PHE A 350 9.16 -14.63 32.55
N SER A 351 9.65 -15.43 33.50
CA SER A 351 8.82 -16.17 34.46
C SER A 351 8.03 -15.26 35.41
N ASN A 352 8.57 -14.08 35.73
CA ASN A 352 7.90 -13.09 36.61
C ASN A 352 6.75 -12.35 35.93
N GLY A 353 6.66 -12.40 34.60
CA GLY A 353 5.58 -11.78 33.82
C GLY A 353 6.01 -11.55 32.38
N HIS A 354 5.19 -11.98 31.43
CA HIS A 354 5.44 -11.86 30.00
C HIS A 354 4.14 -11.68 29.22
N ILE A 355 4.26 -11.27 27.95
CA ILE A 355 3.12 -11.16 27.03
C ILE A 355 2.61 -12.57 26.71
N SER A 356 1.33 -12.81 26.92
CA SER A 356 0.74 -14.12 26.69
C SER A 356 0.82 -14.53 25.21
N GLY A 357 1.33 -15.74 24.95
CA GLY A 357 1.57 -16.23 23.59
C GLY A 357 2.92 -15.82 23.01
N ALA A 358 3.75 -15.08 23.75
CA ALA A 358 5.13 -14.80 23.36
C ALA A 358 6.01 -16.07 23.43
N TYR A 359 6.93 -16.17 22.49
CA TYR A 359 8.02 -17.14 22.49
C TYR A 359 9.15 -16.60 23.36
N HIS A 360 9.84 -17.48 24.09
CA HIS A 360 10.96 -17.10 24.94
C HIS A 360 12.28 -17.52 24.31
N LEU A 361 13.21 -16.58 24.18
CA LEU A 361 14.56 -16.82 23.69
C LEU A 361 15.57 -16.09 24.58
N ASP A 362 16.13 -16.78 25.58
CA ASP A 362 17.06 -16.16 26.53
C ASP A 362 18.37 -15.74 25.87
N THR A 363 18.55 -14.44 25.59
CA THR A 363 19.74 -13.96 24.87
C THR A 363 21.01 -13.99 25.71
N SER A 364 20.93 -14.25 27.02
CA SER A 364 22.14 -14.49 27.84
C SER A 364 22.88 -15.77 27.42
N GLN A 365 22.18 -16.72 26.79
CA GLN A 365 22.77 -17.94 26.24
C GLN A 365 23.66 -17.66 25.03
N LEU A 366 23.38 -16.59 24.27
CA LEU A 366 24.20 -16.19 23.11
C LEU A 366 25.66 -15.93 23.50
N LEU A 367 25.91 -15.45 24.72
CA LEU A 367 27.24 -15.14 25.23
C LEU A 367 27.87 -16.30 26.02
N THR A 368 27.05 -17.17 26.62
CA THR A 368 27.51 -18.23 27.54
C THR A 368 27.64 -19.60 26.88
N ASP A 369 26.69 -20.00 26.02
CA ASP A 369 26.66 -21.28 25.29
C ASP A 369 26.05 -21.10 23.87
N PRO A 370 26.85 -20.62 22.89
CA PRO A 370 26.36 -20.34 21.54
C PRO A 370 25.74 -21.56 20.82
N PRO A 371 26.31 -22.78 20.88
CA PRO A 371 25.68 -23.96 20.27
C PRO A 371 24.27 -24.24 20.80
N GLN A 372 24.07 -24.14 22.12
CA GLN A 372 22.75 -24.34 22.72
C GLN A 372 21.75 -23.26 22.27
N PHE A 373 22.21 -22.01 22.18
CA PHE A 373 21.40 -20.91 21.64
C PHE A 373 20.97 -21.17 20.19
N GLU A 374 21.87 -21.66 19.33
CA GLU A 374 21.56 -21.97 17.93
C GLU A 374 20.49 -23.06 17.80
N ASP A 375 20.57 -24.12 18.61
CA ASP A 375 19.56 -25.17 18.65
C ASP A 375 18.19 -24.65 19.10
N LEU A 376 18.16 -23.81 20.15
CA LEU A 376 16.93 -23.19 20.65
C LEU A 376 16.31 -22.24 19.62
N ALA A 377 17.13 -21.40 18.99
CA ALA A 377 16.70 -20.48 17.93
C ALA A 377 16.11 -21.24 16.74
N ALA A 378 16.75 -22.34 16.31
CA ALA A 378 16.25 -23.16 15.21
C ALA A 378 14.95 -23.91 15.56
N ASP A 379 14.78 -24.36 16.79
CA ASP A 379 13.52 -24.99 17.25
C ASP A 379 12.38 -23.96 17.36
N MET A 380 12.67 -22.76 17.85
CA MET A 380 11.71 -21.64 17.87
C MET A 380 11.31 -21.22 16.45
N GLU A 381 12.28 -21.11 15.53
CA GLU A 381 12.06 -20.80 14.12
C GLU A 381 11.10 -21.80 13.47
N ARG A 382 11.35 -23.10 13.64
CA ARG A 382 10.45 -24.16 13.15
C ARG A 382 9.04 -24.06 13.75
N LYS A 383 8.93 -23.76 15.05
CA LYS A 383 7.63 -23.60 15.73
C LYS A 383 6.85 -22.41 15.17
N ILE A 384 7.49 -21.24 15.07
CA ILE A 384 6.84 -20.04 14.54
C ILE A 384 6.38 -20.28 13.10
N GLU A 385 7.25 -20.81 12.25
CA GLU A 385 6.96 -21.04 10.83
C GLU A 385 5.89 -22.13 10.62
N SER A 386 5.79 -23.11 11.54
CA SER A 386 4.75 -24.13 11.49
C SER A 386 3.34 -23.57 11.73
N VAL A 387 3.23 -22.51 12.54
CA VAL A 387 1.95 -21.84 12.83
C VAL A 387 1.69 -20.73 11.80
N PHE A 388 2.73 -19.98 11.45
CA PHE A 388 2.65 -18.80 10.62
C PHE A 388 3.88 -18.70 9.68
N PRO A 389 3.76 -19.19 8.43
CA PRO A 389 4.86 -19.12 7.46
C PRO A 389 5.33 -17.69 7.15
N ASP A 390 4.40 -16.73 7.16
CA ASP A 390 4.63 -15.29 6.91
C ASP A 390 4.63 -14.46 8.22
N ALA A 391 5.07 -15.04 9.34
CA ALA A 391 5.13 -14.31 10.61
C ALA A 391 6.08 -13.10 10.56
N HIS A 392 5.68 -12.04 11.25
CA HIS A 392 6.49 -10.87 11.51
C HIS A 392 7.15 -11.03 12.88
N TRP A 393 8.48 -11.05 12.91
CA TRP A 393 9.28 -11.38 14.08
C TRP A 393 9.53 -10.14 14.92
N CYS A 394 8.79 -10.00 16.02
CA CYS A 394 8.91 -8.87 16.92
C CYS A 394 9.75 -9.23 18.14
N PHE A 395 10.99 -8.74 18.17
CA PHE A 395 11.86 -8.87 19.34
C PHE A 395 11.43 -7.94 20.46
N PHE A 396 11.37 -8.47 21.67
CA PHE A 396 10.86 -7.80 22.86
C PHE A 396 11.85 -7.93 24.01
N SER A 397 12.59 -6.86 24.27
CA SER A 397 13.63 -6.78 25.29
C SER A 397 13.11 -6.09 26.57
N SER A 398 13.97 -5.88 27.55
CA SER A 398 13.62 -5.16 28.79
C SER A 398 13.35 -3.66 28.57
N GLY A 399 13.99 -3.06 27.56
CA GLY A 399 14.01 -1.60 27.33
C GLY A 399 15.21 -0.90 27.95
N LEU A 400 16.13 -1.65 28.59
CA LEU A 400 17.42 -1.16 29.05
C LEU A 400 18.45 -1.24 27.92
N GLU A 401 19.30 -0.22 27.78
CA GLU A 401 20.30 -0.15 26.71
C GLU A 401 21.25 -1.37 26.67
N GLU A 402 21.61 -1.91 27.84
CA GLU A 402 22.48 -3.09 27.94
C GLU A 402 21.81 -4.34 27.35
N ASP A 403 20.57 -4.62 27.73
CA ASP A 403 19.81 -5.78 27.24
C ASP A 403 19.46 -5.61 25.75
N ASP A 404 19.11 -4.40 25.34
CA ASP A 404 18.80 -4.08 23.94
C ASP A 404 20.02 -4.28 23.04
N SER A 405 21.24 -4.00 23.53
CA SER A 405 22.48 -4.26 22.79
C SER A 405 22.69 -5.76 22.49
N ILE A 406 22.37 -6.63 23.45
CA ILE A 406 22.45 -8.09 23.28
C ILE A 406 21.31 -8.57 22.37
N CYS A 407 20.11 -8.01 22.51
CA CYS A 407 18.99 -8.26 21.61
C CYS A 407 19.36 -7.93 20.16
N TYR A 408 20.06 -6.82 19.91
CA TYR A 408 20.57 -6.48 18.58
C TYR A 408 21.58 -7.49 18.02
N MET A 409 22.41 -8.12 18.85
CA MET A 409 23.28 -9.23 18.42
C MET A 409 22.44 -10.43 17.96
N CYS A 410 21.38 -10.76 18.71
CA CYS A 410 20.41 -11.79 18.36
C CYS A 410 19.69 -11.46 17.03
N ILE A 411 19.22 -10.22 16.86
CA ILE A 411 18.62 -9.74 15.60
C ILE A 411 19.61 -9.89 14.44
N SER A 412 20.88 -9.54 14.64
CA SER A 412 21.93 -9.70 13.61
C SER A 412 22.12 -11.16 13.20
N TYR A 413 21.99 -12.11 14.12
CA TYR A 413 22.05 -13.54 13.83
C TYR A 413 20.96 -13.95 12.82
N PHE A 414 19.71 -13.54 13.03
CA PHE A 414 18.60 -13.86 12.12
C PHE A 414 18.69 -13.11 10.78
N LEU A 415 19.09 -11.84 10.80
CA LEU A 415 19.28 -11.05 9.57
C LEU A 415 20.34 -11.65 8.65
N LYS A 416 21.46 -12.16 9.21
CA LYS A 416 22.50 -12.86 8.44
C LYS A 416 22.00 -14.14 7.76
N ARG A 417 20.94 -14.75 8.30
CA ARG A 417 20.26 -15.92 7.72
C ARG A 417 19.16 -15.54 6.72
N GLY A 418 19.02 -14.25 6.40
CA GLY A 418 18.06 -13.75 5.41
C GLY A 418 16.61 -13.71 5.91
N LYS A 419 16.38 -13.74 7.23
CA LYS A 419 15.03 -13.67 7.79
C LYS A 419 14.41 -12.29 7.59
N ARG A 420 13.19 -12.31 7.03
CA ARG A 420 12.38 -11.13 6.72
C ARG A 420 11.50 -10.75 7.90
N TYR A 421 10.92 -9.55 7.83
CA TYR A 421 9.92 -9.04 8.75
C TYR A 421 10.37 -8.94 10.21
N ILE A 422 11.66 -8.71 10.42
CA ILE A 422 12.24 -8.50 11.76
C ILE A 422 11.99 -7.07 12.22
N CYS A 423 11.32 -6.92 13.35
CA CYS A 423 11.14 -5.65 14.06
C CYS A 423 11.48 -5.79 15.55
N MET A 424 11.60 -4.65 16.23
CA MET A 424 11.81 -4.60 17.68
C MET A 424 10.79 -3.66 18.33
N ALA A 425 10.22 -4.08 19.46
CA ALA A 425 9.33 -3.24 20.23
C ALA A 425 10.13 -2.13 20.95
N SER A 426 9.88 -0.88 20.58
CA SER A 426 10.47 0.30 21.23
C SER A 426 10.14 0.32 22.72
N GLY A 427 11.15 0.62 23.54
CA GLY A 427 11.02 0.72 25.00
C GLY A 427 10.74 -0.59 25.75
N GLY A 428 10.63 -1.72 25.03
CA GLY A 428 10.56 -3.07 25.58
C GLY A 428 9.50 -3.28 26.66
N TYR A 429 9.85 -4.12 27.64
CA TYR A 429 9.02 -4.42 28.80
C TYR A 429 8.71 -3.19 29.65
N GLN A 430 9.68 -2.28 29.83
CA GLN A 430 9.51 -1.09 30.66
C GLN A 430 8.39 -0.17 30.14
N GLU A 431 8.40 0.19 28.85
CA GLU A 431 7.36 1.05 28.25
C GLU A 431 5.98 0.35 28.25
N SER A 432 5.96 -0.95 27.98
CA SER A 432 4.73 -1.76 27.96
C SER A 432 4.09 -1.92 29.34
N HIS A 433 4.86 -1.78 30.41
CA HIS A 433 4.42 -1.91 31.81
C HIS A 433 4.10 -0.55 32.48
N ASP A 434 4.75 0.55 32.07
CA ASP A 434 4.56 1.89 32.65
C ASP A 434 3.34 2.64 32.10
N SER A 435 2.82 2.22 30.94
CA SER A 435 1.59 2.79 30.40
C SER A 435 0.41 2.63 31.39
N LYS A 436 -0.47 3.63 31.49
CA LYS A 436 -1.70 3.63 32.32
C LYS A 436 -2.66 2.45 32.02
N GLN A 437 -2.29 1.60 31.08
CA GLN A 437 -2.93 0.41 30.57
C GLN A 437 -1.86 -0.70 30.41
N CYS A 438 -1.23 -1.14 31.51
CA CYS A 438 -0.21 -2.21 31.50
C CYS A 438 -0.70 -3.41 30.67
N LEU A 439 -0.08 -3.62 29.50
CA LEU A 439 -0.41 -4.69 28.54
C LEU A 439 -0.33 -6.08 29.19
N ILE A 440 0.67 -6.27 30.04
CA ILE A 440 0.95 -7.55 30.71
C ILE A 440 -0.04 -7.81 31.85
N CYS A 441 -0.51 -6.75 32.52
CA CYS A 441 -1.37 -6.83 33.70
C CYS A 441 -2.88 -6.87 33.36
N MET A 442 -3.25 -6.56 32.11
CA MET A 442 -4.63 -6.43 31.64
C MET A 442 -5.47 -7.70 31.78
N LYS A 443 -4.87 -8.90 31.75
CA LYS A 443 -5.61 -10.17 31.91
C LYS A 443 -6.22 -10.36 33.31
N ASN A 444 -5.75 -9.63 34.32
CA ASN A 444 -6.21 -9.79 35.71
C ASN A 444 -7.34 -8.83 36.13
N ASN A 445 -7.77 -7.90 35.25
CA ASN A 445 -8.81 -6.90 35.57
C ASN A 445 -10.08 -7.10 34.73
N SER A 446 -10.72 -8.25 34.87
CA SER A 446 -12.02 -8.57 34.24
C SER A 446 -13.23 -7.84 34.88
N ALA A 447 -13.03 -6.67 35.50
CA ALA A 447 -14.08 -5.89 36.14
C ALA A 447 -14.13 -4.39 35.75
N ALA A 448 -13.23 -3.91 34.87
CA ALA A 448 -13.14 -2.50 34.51
C ALA A 448 -13.43 -2.22 33.01
N THR A 449 -14.24 -3.06 32.37
CA THR A 449 -14.47 -3.03 30.92
C THR A 449 -15.74 -2.26 30.51
N THR A 450 -15.92 -1.03 31.00
CA THR A 450 -17.01 -0.15 30.52
C THR A 450 -16.62 1.32 30.30
N THR A 451 -15.39 1.74 30.56
CA THR A 451 -15.00 3.16 30.44
C THR A 451 -13.80 3.47 29.53
N THR A 452 -13.15 2.46 28.93
CA THR A 452 -11.91 2.69 28.15
C THR A 452 -12.09 2.84 26.64
N THR A 453 -13.29 2.64 26.08
CA THR A 453 -13.56 2.95 24.67
C THR A 453 -13.45 4.46 24.36
N ALA A 454 -13.59 5.33 25.36
CA ALA A 454 -13.41 6.78 25.18
C ALA A 454 -11.94 7.22 25.23
N ALA A 455 -11.06 6.50 25.93
CA ALA A 455 -9.65 6.90 26.08
C ALA A 455 -8.79 6.51 24.87
N ALA A 456 -9.09 5.38 24.22
CA ALA A 456 -8.45 5.01 22.96
C ALA A 456 -8.86 5.94 21.79
N ALA A 457 -10.05 6.54 21.86
CA ALA A 457 -10.49 7.58 20.92
C ALA A 457 -9.84 8.96 21.19
N ALA A 458 -9.38 9.22 22.42
CA ALA A 458 -8.86 10.52 22.84
C ALA A 458 -7.34 10.71 22.67
N SER A 459 -6.60 9.63 22.35
CA SER A 459 -5.15 9.70 22.06
C SER A 459 -4.81 9.64 20.57
N ILE A 460 -5.83 9.76 19.72
CA ILE A 460 -5.67 9.91 18.28
C ILE A 460 -5.88 11.39 17.97
N PRO A 461 -4.93 12.11 17.35
CA PRO A 461 -5.24 13.41 16.78
C PRO A 461 -6.47 13.26 15.87
N SER A 462 -7.54 13.98 16.19
CA SER A 462 -8.85 13.96 15.52
C SER A 462 -8.77 14.08 13.98
N ALA A 463 -7.64 14.53 13.45
CA ALA A 463 -7.36 14.63 12.03
C ALA A 463 -7.28 13.27 11.28
N TYR A 464 -7.00 12.14 11.96
CA TYR A 464 -6.84 10.84 11.28
C TYR A 464 -8.06 9.91 11.33
N ILE A 465 -9.01 10.12 12.26
CA ILE A 465 -10.27 9.35 12.29
C ILE A 465 -11.35 9.99 11.42
N GLU A 466 -11.36 11.31 11.30
CA GLU A 466 -12.36 11.99 10.45
C GLU A 466 -12.21 11.66 8.95
N GLU A 467 -11.04 11.21 8.51
CA GLU A 467 -10.82 10.76 7.11
C GLU A 467 -11.08 9.25 6.88
N MET A 468 -11.30 8.45 7.94
CA MET A 468 -11.66 7.02 7.84
C MET A 468 -13.09 6.69 8.30
N SER A 469 -13.85 7.69 8.74
CA SER A 469 -15.28 7.58 9.05
C SER A 469 -16.14 7.79 7.80
N VAL A 470 -16.36 6.72 7.03
CA VAL A 470 -17.27 6.74 5.86
C VAL A 470 -18.75 6.79 6.26
N VAL A 471 -19.06 6.66 7.55
CA VAL A 471 -20.44 6.47 8.04
C VAL A 471 -21.11 7.79 8.44
N SER A 472 -20.35 8.81 8.85
CA SER A 472 -20.91 10.08 9.36
C SER A 472 -21.28 11.11 8.29
N LYS A 473 -21.22 10.78 7.00
CA LYS A 473 -21.56 11.70 5.89
C LYS A 473 -22.79 11.29 5.06
N LEU A 474 -23.52 10.24 5.46
CA LEU A 474 -24.75 9.85 4.75
C LEU A 474 -25.82 10.96 4.82
N ASP A 475 -25.91 11.66 5.94
CA ASP A 475 -26.90 12.72 6.17
C ASP A 475 -26.63 13.99 5.34
N ASN A 476 -25.39 14.20 4.88
CA ASN A 476 -25.05 15.31 3.97
C ASN A 476 -25.28 14.96 2.49
N PHE A 477 -25.48 13.68 2.15
CA PHE A 477 -25.63 13.21 0.77
C PHE A 477 -27.04 13.47 0.21
N GLU A 478 -28.08 13.41 1.05
CA GLU A 478 -29.45 13.72 0.64
C GLU A 478 -29.64 15.19 0.26
N ASN A 479 -28.86 16.10 0.87
CA ASN A 479 -28.89 17.53 0.54
C ASN A 479 -28.12 17.90 -0.75
N ALA A 480 -27.17 17.07 -1.18
CA ALA A 480 -26.36 17.29 -2.39
C ALA A 480 -26.89 16.53 -3.63
N ALA A 481 -27.90 15.67 -3.46
CA ALA A 481 -28.48 14.85 -4.52
C ALA A 481 -29.17 15.65 -5.63
N SER A 482 -29.47 16.94 -5.42
CA SER A 482 -30.04 17.84 -6.43
C SER A 482 -29.02 18.32 -7.48
N SER A 483 -27.72 18.23 -7.19
CA SER A 483 -26.64 18.75 -8.05
C SER A 483 -25.95 17.69 -8.91
N TYR A 484 -26.19 16.40 -8.66
CA TYR A 484 -25.55 15.29 -9.37
C TYR A 484 -26.53 14.56 -10.30
N SER A 485 -26.03 13.99 -11.39
CA SER A 485 -26.84 13.16 -12.28
C SER A 485 -27.28 11.85 -11.61
N ALA A 486 -28.39 11.27 -12.07
CA ALA A 486 -28.88 9.99 -11.57
C ALA A 486 -27.87 8.84 -11.76
N SER A 487 -27.03 8.89 -12.80
CA SER A 487 -25.95 7.91 -13.04
C SER A 487 -24.87 7.97 -11.96
N VAL A 488 -24.39 9.18 -11.65
CA VAL A 488 -23.37 9.44 -10.61
C VAL A 488 -23.88 9.01 -9.24
N LEU A 489 -25.14 9.35 -8.90
CA LEU A 489 -25.76 8.95 -7.64
C LEU A 489 -25.91 7.42 -7.52
N LYS A 490 -26.27 6.73 -8.61
CA LYS A 490 -26.38 5.26 -8.63
C LYS A 490 -25.03 4.60 -8.39
N ARG A 491 -23.96 5.10 -9.03
CA ARG A 491 -22.59 4.57 -8.82
C ARG A 491 -22.05 4.87 -7.44
N LEU A 492 -22.23 6.10 -6.93
CA LEU A 492 -21.83 6.44 -5.57
C LEU A 492 -22.55 5.58 -4.54
N LYS A 493 -23.86 5.34 -4.70
CA LYS A 493 -24.62 4.41 -3.85
C LYS A 493 -24.09 2.97 -3.93
N ASN A 494 -23.75 2.49 -5.13
CA ASN A 494 -23.19 1.15 -5.30
C ASN A 494 -21.78 1.02 -4.69
N ALA A 495 -20.92 2.01 -4.88
CA ALA A 495 -19.58 2.07 -4.31
C ALA A 495 -19.63 2.16 -2.77
N LEU A 496 -20.51 2.99 -2.22
CA LEU A 496 -20.73 3.09 -0.76
C LEU A 496 -21.30 1.80 -0.17
N LYS A 497 -22.22 1.12 -0.87
CA LYS A 497 -22.73 -0.21 -0.46
C LYS A 497 -21.61 -1.26 -0.47
N LYS A 498 -20.69 -1.21 -1.43
CA LYS A 498 -19.50 -2.07 -1.48
C LYS A 498 -18.60 -1.82 -0.27
N SER A 499 -18.32 -0.56 0.08
CA SER A 499 -17.49 -0.21 1.25
C SER A 499 -18.18 -0.48 2.59
N ALA A 500 -19.50 -0.36 2.68
CA ALA A 500 -20.26 -0.62 3.91
C ALA A 500 -20.28 -2.12 4.26
N LYS A 501 -20.47 -3.00 3.27
CA LYS A 501 -20.40 -4.46 3.46
C LYS A 501 -19.01 -4.94 3.92
N GLU A 502 -17.94 -4.22 3.56
CA GLU A 502 -16.59 -4.49 4.07
C GLU A 502 -16.41 -4.07 5.53
N ASN A 503 -17.05 -2.99 5.97
CA ASN A 503 -16.99 -2.53 7.36
C ASN A 503 -17.91 -3.34 8.31
N GLU A 504 -19.04 -3.86 7.84
CA GLU A 504 -19.86 -4.79 8.65
C GLU A 504 -19.15 -6.13 8.91
N LYS A 505 -18.38 -6.65 7.93
CA LYS A 505 -17.50 -7.82 8.13
C LYS A 505 -16.35 -7.54 9.11
N ARG A 506 -15.98 -6.27 9.34
CA ARG A 506 -14.95 -5.85 10.33
C ARG A 506 -15.49 -5.74 11.76
N ASN A 507 -16.81 -5.61 11.95
CA ASN A 507 -17.46 -5.37 13.25
C ASN A 507 -18.54 -6.42 13.58
N ALA A 508 -18.39 -7.67 13.13
CA ALA A 508 -19.33 -8.73 13.43
C ALA A 508 -19.17 -9.24 14.89
N HIS A 509 -19.84 -8.58 15.84
CA HIS A 509 -20.18 -9.20 17.12
C HIS A 509 -21.45 -10.04 16.98
N VAL A 510 -21.43 -11.28 17.49
CA VAL A 510 -22.66 -12.03 17.76
C VAL A 510 -23.47 -11.25 18.78
N LYS A 511 -24.66 -10.75 18.40
CA LYS A 511 -25.56 -10.10 19.35
C LYS A 511 -26.01 -11.13 20.38
N ALA A 512 -26.09 -10.73 21.65
CA ALA A 512 -26.52 -11.60 22.74
C ALA A 512 -27.95 -12.17 22.56
N SER A 513 -28.73 -11.63 21.62
CA SER A 513 -30.06 -12.12 21.23
C SER A 513 -30.04 -13.43 20.44
N ASP A 514 -28.91 -13.83 19.83
CA ASP A 514 -28.83 -15.05 19.01
C ASP A 514 -28.56 -16.32 19.83
N ARG A 515 -28.47 -16.23 21.16
CA ARG A 515 -28.27 -17.40 22.05
C ARG A 515 -29.55 -18.14 22.42
N TYR A 516 -30.73 -17.61 22.08
CA TYR A 516 -32.00 -18.27 22.35
C TYR A 516 -32.85 -18.33 21.08
N GLY A 517 -32.96 -19.53 20.51
CA GLY A 517 -33.78 -19.78 19.33
C GLY A 517 -35.22 -19.33 19.54
N GLN A 518 -35.75 -18.58 18.58
CA GLN A 518 -37.15 -18.19 18.60
C GLN A 518 -38.05 -19.42 18.29
N PRO A 519 -39.14 -19.63 19.05
CA PRO A 519 -40.03 -20.76 18.85
C PRO A 519 -40.89 -20.60 17.60
N TYR A 520 -40.92 -21.63 16.76
CA TYR A 520 -41.81 -21.74 15.61
C TYR A 520 -43.29 -21.79 16.07
N ARG A 521 -44.02 -20.69 15.92
CA ARG A 521 -45.48 -20.69 16.03
C ARG A 521 -46.07 -19.73 15.00
N GLY A 522 -46.68 -20.26 13.94
CA GLY A 522 -47.42 -19.43 12.98
C GLY A 522 -47.46 -19.86 11.51
N LYS A 523 -46.97 -21.04 11.11
CA LYS A 523 -47.20 -21.52 9.72
C LYS A 523 -48.54 -22.23 9.61
N ALA A 524 -49.47 -21.61 8.88
CA ALA A 524 -50.68 -22.23 8.36
C ALA A 524 -50.34 -23.15 7.18
N SER A 525 -51.26 -24.10 6.95
CA SER A 525 -51.14 -25.39 6.25
C SER A 525 -50.70 -25.38 4.79
N VAL A 526 -50.00 -26.45 4.41
CA VAL A 526 -49.39 -26.81 3.11
C VAL A 526 -50.40 -27.29 2.05
N PHE A 527 -51.71 -27.06 2.21
CA PHE A 527 -52.69 -27.51 1.22
C PHE A 527 -53.81 -26.49 0.98
N SER A 528 -53.60 -25.62 0.00
CA SER A 528 -54.67 -24.99 -0.76
C SER A 528 -54.13 -24.51 -2.11
N ILE A 529 -54.50 -25.25 -3.16
CA ILE A 529 -54.37 -24.87 -4.57
C ILE A 529 -55.55 -23.94 -4.89
N ALA A 530 -55.28 -22.76 -5.43
CA ALA A 530 -56.26 -21.94 -6.15
C ALA A 530 -55.56 -21.18 -7.29
N GLU A 531 -56.20 -21.25 -8.45
CA GLU A 531 -55.77 -20.73 -9.75
C GLU A 531 -55.97 -19.21 -9.87
N GLY A 532 -55.10 -18.58 -10.68
CA GLY A 532 -55.35 -17.39 -11.53
C GLY A 532 -55.78 -16.07 -10.87
N ASP A 533 -54.92 -15.04 -10.92
CA ASP A 533 -55.00 -14.01 -11.99
C ASP A 533 -53.79 -13.06 -11.94
N SER A 534 -53.48 -12.52 -13.12
CA SER A 534 -52.32 -11.69 -13.44
C SER A 534 -52.34 -10.28 -12.83
N SER A 535 -51.22 -9.89 -12.21
CA SER A 535 -50.74 -8.50 -12.19
C SER A 535 -49.22 -8.51 -12.13
N GLU A 536 -48.59 -7.97 -13.17
CA GLU A 536 -47.15 -7.76 -13.31
C GLU A 536 -46.68 -6.75 -12.24
N GLU A 537 -46.13 -7.27 -11.14
CA GLU A 537 -45.16 -6.56 -10.32
C GLU A 537 -43.83 -7.32 -10.51
N GLU A 538 -42.88 -6.68 -11.21
CA GLU A 538 -41.50 -7.17 -11.30
C GLU A 538 -40.92 -7.19 -9.88
N SER A 539 -40.92 -8.38 -9.28
CA SER A 539 -40.19 -8.69 -8.07
C SER A 539 -38.70 -8.60 -8.37
N ASP A 540 -38.04 -7.64 -7.71
CA ASP A 540 -36.60 -7.62 -7.53
C ASP A 540 -36.17 -8.98 -6.92
N ASP A 541 -35.68 -9.88 -7.78
CA ASP A 541 -34.99 -11.09 -7.34
C ASP A 541 -33.76 -10.67 -6.54
N GLU A 542 -33.89 -10.87 -5.23
CA GLU A 542 -32.81 -10.90 -4.25
C GLU A 542 -31.62 -11.69 -4.81
N PHE A 543 -30.56 -10.98 -5.22
CA PHE A 543 -29.19 -11.50 -5.14
C PHE A 543 -28.80 -11.63 -3.65
N GLY A 544 -29.45 -12.57 -2.96
CA GLY A 544 -28.83 -13.27 -1.85
C GLY A 544 -27.59 -13.97 -2.41
N GLU A 545 -26.49 -13.90 -1.66
CA GLU A 545 -25.32 -14.73 -1.94
C GLU A 545 -25.79 -16.17 -2.14
N HIS A 546 -25.79 -16.64 -3.39
CA HIS A 546 -25.58 -18.06 -3.63
C HIS A 546 -24.22 -18.37 -3.00
N VAL A 547 -24.27 -18.81 -1.75
CA VAL A 547 -23.28 -19.72 -1.20
C VAL A 547 -23.38 -20.94 -2.10
N SER A 548 -22.63 -20.93 -3.20
CA SER A 548 -22.11 -22.18 -3.74
C SER A 548 -21.46 -22.86 -2.56
N GLU A 549 -21.89 -24.08 -2.25
CA GLU A 549 -21.25 -24.93 -1.26
C GLU A 549 -19.77 -25.04 -1.67
N LYS A 550 -18.92 -24.15 -1.16
CA LYS A 550 -17.50 -24.15 -1.49
C LYS A 550 -16.91 -25.40 -0.86
N GLU A 551 -16.56 -26.35 -1.70
CA GLU A 551 -15.97 -27.61 -1.31
C GLU A 551 -14.69 -27.35 -0.49
N ILE A 552 -14.70 -27.84 0.76
CA ILE A 552 -13.57 -27.77 1.67
C ILE A 552 -12.73 -29.02 1.45
N VAL A 553 -11.44 -28.83 1.17
CA VAL A 553 -10.51 -29.94 0.94
C VAL A 553 -9.35 -29.86 1.93
N VAL A 554 -8.90 -31.02 2.41
CA VAL A 554 -7.68 -31.12 3.21
C VAL A 554 -6.49 -30.87 2.28
N LEU A 555 -5.70 -29.83 2.57
CA LEU A 555 -4.63 -29.33 1.70
C LEU A 555 -3.61 -30.43 1.37
N GLU A 556 -3.23 -31.26 2.34
CA GLU A 556 -2.26 -32.34 2.12
C GLU A 556 -2.77 -33.44 1.19
N GLU A 557 -4.05 -33.79 1.27
CA GLU A 557 -4.67 -34.80 0.39
C GLU A 557 -4.80 -34.24 -1.02
N ALA A 558 -5.19 -32.96 -1.16
CA ALA A 558 -5.28 -32.27 -2.43
C ALA A 558 -3.93 -32.23 -3.18
N LEU A 559 -2.83 -32.01 -2.45
CA LEU A 559 -1.49 -31.89 -2.99
C LEU A 559 -0.80 -33.24 -3.27
N LYS A 560 -1.13 -34.30 -2.54
CA LYS A 560 -0.56 -35.66 -2.72
C LYS A 560 -1.33 -36.54 -3.72
N ASN A 561 -2.42 -36.03 -4.29
CA ASN A 561 -3.17 -36.75 -5.31
C ASN A 561 -2.30 -37.06 -6.53
N SER A 562 -2.44 -38.26 -7.10
CA SER A 562 -1.67 -38.75 -8.26
C SER A 562 -1.80 -37.89 -9.51
N ASP A 563 -2.85 -37.08 -9.59
CA ASP A 563 -3.23 -36.31 -10.78
C ASP A 563 -2.63 -34.89 -10.78
N VAL A 564 -1.84 -34.55 -9.74
CA VAL A 564 -1.19 -33.24 -9.61
C VAL A 564 0.18 -33.28 -10.28
N LEU A 565 0.35 -32.51 -11.34
CA LEU A 565 1.63 -32.37 -12.05
C LEU A 565 2.60 -31.50 -11.24
N ASN A 566 2.13 -30.35 -10.74
CA ASN A 566 2.90 -29.41 -9.93
C ASN A 566 1.95 -28.52 -9.12
N TYR A 567 2.46 -27.92 -8.04
CA TYR A 567 1.75 -26.89 -7.29
C TYR A 567 2.67 -25.71 -6.95
N PHE A 568 2.08 -24.53 -6.84
CA PHE A 568 2.77 -23.29 -6.51
C PHE A 568 2.02 -22.57 -5.40
N GLU A 569 2.72 -22.31 -4.30
CA GLU A 569 2.24 -21.43 -3.25
C GLU A 569 2.30 -19.97 -3.74
N CYS A 570 1.20 -19.25 -3.62
CA CYS A 570 1.06 -17.91 -4.15
C CYS A 570 0.01 -17.10 -3.37
N GLN A 571 -0.23 -15.86 -3.81
CA GLN A 571 -1.27 -15.01 -3.25
C GLN A 571 -2.18 -14.45 -4.33
N GLN A 572 -3.47 -14.74 -4.24
CA GLN A 572 -4.45 -14.19 -5.16
C GLN A 572 -4.69 -12.71 -4.83
N VAL A 573 -4.60 -11.86 -5.85
CA VAL A 573 -4.86 -10.41 -5.77
C VAL A 573 -6.27 -10.14 -6.29
N GLU A 574 -7.16 -9.69 -5.41
CA GLU A 574 -8.50 -9.22 -5.82
C GLU A 574 -8.43 -7.74 -6.27
N LYS A 575 -9.41 -7.31 -7.09
CA LYS A 575 -9.52 -5.93 -7.61
C LYS A 575 -9.54 -4.85 -6.52
N ASP A 576 -9.93 -5.21 -5.31
CA ASP A 576 -9.97 -4.33 -4.14
C ASP A 576 -8.62 -4.26 -3.39
N GLY A 577 -7.55 -4.85 -3.92
CA GLY A 577 -6.21 -4.87 -3.31
C GLY A 577 -6.09 -5.83 -2.12
N LYS A 578 -7.06 -6.73 -1.93
CA LYS A 578 -6.98 -7.80 -0.93
C LYS A 578 -6.16 -8.97 -1.46
N HIS A 579 -5.37 -9.54 -0.57
CA HIS A 579 -4.53 -10.68 -0.86
C HIS A 579 -4.98 -11.88 -0.04
N PHE A 580 -5.07 -13.04 -0.68
CA PHE A 580 -5.42 -14.28 -0.02
C PHE A 580 -4.38 -15.35 -0.30
N GLN A 581 -3.88 -16.01 0.75
CA GLN A 581 -2.97 -17.14 0.59
C GLN A 581 -3.65 -18.24 -0.21
N THR A 582 -3.03 -18.60 -1.34
CA THR A 582 -3.65 -19.43 -2.37
C THR A 582 -2.62 -20.40 -2.95
N TYR A 583 -3.04 -21.61 -3.27
CA TYR A 583 -2.24 -22.58 -4.00
C TYR A 583 -2.80 -22.72 -5.41
N LEU A 584 -1.93 -22.55 -6.41
CA LEU A 584 -2.22 -22.91 -7.79
C LEU A 584 -1.76 -24.36 -8.00
N VAL A 585 -2.71 -25.26 -8.19
CA VAL A 585 -2.45 -26.69 -8.40
C VAL A 585 -2.72 -27.01 -9.86
N VAL A 586 -1.67 -27.42 -10.58
CA VAL A 586 -1.72 -27.79 -12.00
C VAL A 586 -1.98 -29.28 -12.10
N LYS A 587 -3.16 -29.66 -12.60
CA LYS A 587 -3.50 -31.05 -12.96
C LYS A 587 -3.38 -31.26 -14.47
N GLU A 588 -3.53 -32.51 -14.91
CA GLU A 588 -3.58 -32.87 -16.34
C GLU A 588 -4.81 -32.26 -17.05
N ASP A 589 -5.96 -32.19 -16.36
CA ASP A 589 -7.24 -31.72 -16.93
C ASP A 589 -7.54 -30.23 -16.65
N ALA A 590 -7.09 -29.70 -15.51
CA ALA A 590 -7.51 -28.40 -15.01
C ALA A 590 -6.46 -27.70 -14.12
N LEU A 591 -6.59 -26.37 -14.03
CA LEU A 591 -5.92 -25.54 -13.03
C LEU A 591 -6.87 -25.31 -11.85
N LEU A 592 -6.48 -25.77 -10.66
CA LEU A 592 -7.23 -25.57 -9.42
C LEU A 592 -6.67 -24.40 -8.62
N VAL A 593 -7.57 -23.56 -8.12
CA VAL A 593 -7.26 -22.43 -7.24
C VAL A 593 -7.76 -22.76 -5.83
N LEU A 594 -6.84 -23.07 -4.92
CA LEU A 594 -7.15 -23.44 -3.53
C LEU A 594 -6.82 -22.28 -2.58
N ARG A 595 -7.80 -21.69 -1.91
CA ARG A 595 -7.58 -20.59 -0.95
C ARG A 595 -7.53 -21.13 0.48
N VAL A 596 -6.46 -20.84 1.22
CA VAL A 596 -6.26 -21.33 2.58
C VAL A 596 -7.25 -20.68 3.55
N VAL A 597 -7.84 -21.47 4.45
CA VAL A 597 -8.80 -20.98 5.44
C VAL A 597 -8.08 -20.37 6.65
N ALA A 598 -8.22 -19.06 6.87
CA ALA A 598 -7.55 -18.34 7.97
C ALA A 598 -7.91 -18.82 9.41
N CYS A 599 -8.97 -19.63 9.56
CA CYS A 599 -9.47 -20.08 10.86
C CYS A 599 -9.11 -21.53 11.22
N LYS A 600 -8.60 -22.34 10.28
CA LYS A 600 -8.27 -23.76 10.53
C LYS A 600 -7.04 -24.17 9.72
N GLU A 601 -6.04 -24.73 10.40
CA GLU A 601 -4.84 -25.28 9.77
C GLU A 601 -5.19 -26.54 8.96
N GLY A 602 -4.69 -26.61 7.73
CA GLY A 602 -4.81 -27.80 6.87
C GLY A 602 -6.07 -27.88 6.00
N GLU A 603 -7.03 -26.96 6.10
CA GLU A 603 -8.22 -26.88 5.22
C GLU A 603 -8.06 -25.74 4.19
N ALA A 604 -8.48 -25.98 2.94
CA ALA A 604 -8.55 -24.97 1.88
C ALA A 604 -9.89 -25.02 1.14
N TYR A 605 -10.38 -23.87 0.69
CA TYR A 605 -11.55 -23.77 -0.19
C TYR A 605 -11.11 -23.91 -1.64
N ILE A 606 -11.79 -24.76 -2.41
CA ILE A 606 -11.73 -24.69 -3.87
C ILE A 606 -12.45 -23.41 -4.30
N MET A 607 -11.69 -22.42 -4.77
CA MET A 607 -12.24 -21.16 -5.24
C MET A 607 -12.65 -21.22 -6.71
N ALA A 608 -11.86 -21.92 -7.52
CA ALA A 608 -12.12 -22.12 -8.93
C ALA A 608 -11.46 -23.42 -9.43
N LYS A 609 -12.13 -24.10 -10.37
CA LYS A 609 -11.55 -25.16 -11.20
C LYS A 609 -11.65 -24.69 -12.64
N HIS A 610 -10.52 -24.25 -13.20
CA HIS A 610 -10.45 -23.77 -14.58
C HIS A 610 -9.96 -24.89 -15.48
N PRO A 611 -10.76 -25.35 -16.46
CA PRO A 611 -10.26 -26.25 -17.50
C PRO A 611 -9.05 -25.63 -18.20
N LEU A 612 -8.04 -26.43 -18.59
CA LEU A 612 -6.86 -25.88 -19.25
C LEU A 612 -7.21 -25.15 -20.56
N ASP A 613 -8.24 -25.61 -21.27
CA ASP A 613 -8.74 -24.99 -22.51
C ASP A 613 -9.40 -23.62 -22.29
N ALA A 614 -9.88 -23.34 -21.08
CA ALA A 614 -10.48 -22.05 -20.73
C ALA A 614 -9.42 -20.95 -20.57
N ILE A 615 -8.14 -21.30 -20.44
CA ILE A 615 -7.04 -20.36 -20.28
C ILE A 615 -6.74 -19.70 -21.63
N HIS A 616 -7.24 -18.48 -21.81
CA HIS A 616 -6.99 -17.69 -23.02
C HIS A 616 -5.56 -17.16 -23.07
N LYS A 617 -5.10 -16.55 -21.97
CA LYS A 617 -3.81 -15.85 -21.94
C LYS A 617 -3.21 -15.87 -20.54
N ILE A 618 -1.90 -16.11 -20.49
CA ILE A 618 -1.07 -15.95 -19.29
C ILE A 618 -0.09 -14.82 -19.58
N THR A 619 -0.25 -13.69 -18.90
CA THR A 619 0.65 -12.54 -19.01
C THR A 619 1.39 -12.31 -17.71
N SER A 620 2.63 -11.83 -17.84
CA SER A 620 3.43 -11.29 -16.74
C SER A 620 3.90 -9.90 -17.13
N GLY A 621 3.80 -8.93 -16.21
CA GLY A 621 4.35 -7.60 -16.43
C GLY A 621 5.87 -7.67 -16.61
N ARG A 622 6.43 -6.85 -17.52
CA ARG A 622 7.89 -6.84 -17.77
C ARG A 622 8.66 -6.37 -16.54
N MET A 623 8.09 -5.39 -15.83
CA MET A 623 8.60 -4.86 -14.58
C MET A 623 8.03 -5.57 -13.35
N PHE A 624 7.15 -6.57 -13.47
CA PHE A 624 6.62 -7.33 -12.33
C PHE A 624 6.47 -8.80 -12.73
N PRO A 625 7.59 -9.55 -12.86
CA PRO A 625 7.54 -10.92 -13.35
C PRO A 625 6.83 -11.85 -12.36
N GLU A 626 6.86 -11.56 -11.05
CA GLU A 626 6.14 -12.33 -10.01
C GLU A 626 4.61 -12.16 -10.12
N LEU A 627 4.20 -11.06 -10.74
CA LEU A 627 2.87 -10.67 -11.24
C LEU A 627 2.27 -11.58 -12.32
N LEU A 628 1.69 -12.75 -12.02
CA LEU A 628 1.00 -13.53 -13.06
C LEU A 628 -0.47 -13.14 -13.20
N THR A 629 -0.89 -12.78 -14.41
CA THR A 629 -2.28 -12.52 -14.77
C THR A 629 -2.80 -13.61 -15.69
N PHE A 630 -3.82 -14.33 -15.24
CA PHE A 630 -4.54 -15.33 -16.01
C PHE A 630 -5.83 -14.72 -16.55
N THR A 631 -6.07 -14.91 -17.83
CA THR A 631 -7.25 -14.46 -18.54
C THR A 631 -8.01 -15.70 -19.00
N PHE A 632 -9.24 -15.90 -18.52
CA PHE A 632 -10.07 -17.05 -18.84
C PHE A 632 -11.25 -16.64 -19.72
N PHE A 633 -11.68 -17.55 -20.60
CA PHE A 633 -12.94 -17.41 -21.32
C PHE A 633 -14.13 -17.60 -20.37
N SER A 634 -15.12 -16.72 -20.45
CA SER A 634 -16.39 -16.91 -19.75
C SER A 634 -17.27 -17.88 -20.54
N GLU A 635 -17.83 -18.90 -19.90
CA GLU A 635 -18.66 -19.93 -20.54
C GLU A 635 -20.04 -19.42 -21.02
N ASN A 636 -20.40 -18.16 -20.72
CA ASN A 636 -21.69 -17.59 -21.07
C ASN A 636 -21.58 -16.51 -22.16
N ASP A 637 -22.31 -16.76 -23.25
CA ASP A 637 -22.61 -15.96 -24.44
C ASP A 637 -21.66 -16.01 -25.65
N ALA A 638 -22.13 -16.70 -26.69
CA ALA A 638 -21.54 -16.85 -28.03
C ALA A 638 -21.62 -15.57 -28.90
N SER A 639 -21.35 -14.40 -28.32
CA SER A 639 -21.18 -13.15 -29.06
C SER A 639 -19.80 -12.56 -28.77
N GLN A 640 -19.12 -12.08 -29.82
CA GLN A 640 -17.68 -11.73 -29.88
C GLN A 640 -17.20 -10.59 -28.94
N ASN A 641 -17.91 -10.27 -27.86
CA ASN A 641 -17.51 -9.33 -26.81
C ASN A 641 -17.71 -9.95 -25.41
N CYS A 642 -17.10 -11.12 -25.15
CA CYS A 642 -17.17 -11.75 -23.84
C CYS A 642 -16.33 -10.98 -22.79
N PRO A 643 -16.81 -10.79 -21.55
CA PRO A 643 -15.95 -10.37 -20.46
C PRO A 643 -15.01 -11.51 -20.09
N TYR A 644 -13.70 -11.30 -20.27
CA TYR A 644 -12.70 -12.23 -19.76
C TYR A 644 -12.69 -12.20 -18.23
N ILE A 645 -12.64 -13.37 -17.60
CA ILE A 645 -12.36 -13.45 -16.16
C ILE A 645 -10.85 -13.26 -16.01
N VAL A 646 -10.46 -12.20 -15.31
CA VAL A 646 -9.05 -11.88 -15.08
C VAL A 646 -8.73 -12.14 -13.62
N GLU A 647 -7.85 -13.10 -13.36
CA GLU A 647 -7.34 -13.41 -12.03
C GLU A 647 -5.84 -13.13 -11.96
N ARG A 648 -5.39 -12.47 -10.88
CA ARG A 648 -3.99 -12.08 -10.70
C ARG A 648 -3.39 -12.77 -9.49
N TYR A 649 -2.14 -13.20 -9.62
CA TYR A 649 -1.43 -13.99 -8.61
C TYR A 649 0.01 -13.52 -8.38
N ILE A 650 0.26 -13.25 -7.11
CA ILE A 650 1.49 -13.26 -6.30
C ILE A 650 2.39 -14.50 -6.38
N VAL A 651 3.18 -14.77 -7.42
CA VAL A 651 3.94 -16.04 -7.51
C VAL A 651 5.47 -15.84 -7.40
N PRO A 652 6.11 -16.25 -6.27
CA PRO A 652 7.57 -16.11 -6.08
C PRO A 652 8.43 -16.81 -7.16
N LYS A 653 7.92 -17.89 -7.75
CA LYS A 653 8.55 -18.61 -8.90
C LYS A 653 7.66 -18.55 -10.14
N SER A 654 7.22 -17.36 -10.50
CA SER A 654 6.29 -17.13 -11.61
C SER A 654 6.76 -17.73 -12.95
N GLY A 655 8.05 -17.67 -13.24
CA GLY A 655 8.62 -18.24 -14.47
C GLY A 655 8.45 -19.75 -14.58
N ASP A 656 8.61 -20.49 -13.47
CA ASP A 656 8.42 -21.94 -13.43
C ASP A 656 6.93 -22.31 -13.43
N CYS A 657 6.12 -21.54 -12.71
CA CYS A 657 4.66 -21.67 -12.72
C CYS A 657 4.09 -21.51 -14.14
N ALA A 658 4.42 -20.41 -14.82
CA ALA A 658 3.95 -20.15 -16.18
C ALA A 658 4.43 -21.22 -17.18
N LYS A 659 5.66 -21.75 -17.02
CA LYS A 659 6.15 -22.87 -17.84
C LYS A 659 5.36 -24.15 -17.56
N SER A 660 5.14 -24.49 -16.30
CA SER A 660 4.41 -25.69 -15.90
C SER A 660 2.98 -25.69 -16.43
N VAL A 661 2.27 -24.55 -16.33
CA VAL A 661 0.90 -24.43 -16.87
C VAL A 661 0.90 -24.51 -18.40
N LYS A 662 1.83 -23.84 -19.08
CA LYS A 662 1.95 -23.93 -20.56
C LYS A 662 2.25 -25.35 -21.02
N GLN A 663 3.08 -26.08 -20.30
CA GLN A 663 3.42 -27.46 -20.61
C GLN A 663 2.22 -28.40 -20.39
N ALA A 664 1.42 -28.17 -19.35
CA ALA A 664 0.17 -28.89 -19.13
C ALA A 664 -0.85 -28.63 -20.25
N ILE A 665 -1.02 -27.37 -20.69
CA ILE A 665 -1.89 -27.02 -21.83
C ILE A 665 -1.42 -27.73 -23.11
N LEU A 666 -0.12 -27.71 -23.40
CA LEU A 666 0.45 -28.36 -24.59
C LEU A 666 0.23 -29.88 -24.60
N ASN A 667 0.39 -30.54 -23.45
CA ASN A 667 0.19 -31.98 -23.32
C ASN A 667 -1.29 -32.36 -23.49
N ASN A 668 -2.22 -31.57 -22.94
CA ASN A 668 -3.66 -31.82 -23.09
C ASN A 668 -4.12 -31.64 -24.56
N CYS A 669 -3.54 -30.69 -25.30
CA CYS A 669 -3.80 -30.54 -26.74
C CYS A 669 -3.23 -31.67 -27.61
N THR A 670 -2.32 -32.51 -27.11
CA THR A 670 -1.76 -33.64 -27.89
C THR A 670 -2.50 -34.97 -27.68
N ASP A 671 -3.32 -35.06 -26.62
CA ASP A 671 -4.09 -36.26 -26.27
C ASP A 671 -5.57 -36.20 -26.73
N ASN A 672 -6.03 -35.04 -27.23
CA ASN A 672 -7.28 -34.85 -27.99
C ASN A 672 -7.01 -34.83 -29.50
#